data_AF-A0A8C4R8V0-F1
#
_entry.id   AF-A0A8C4R8V0-F1
#
_cell.length_a   1.000
_cell.length_b   1.000
_cell.length_c   1.000
_cell.angle_alpha   90.00
_cell.angle_beta   90.00
_cell.angle_gamma   90.00
#
_symmetry.space_group_name_H-M   'P 1'
#
loop_
_entity.id
_entity.type
_entity.pdbx_description
1 polymer ?
#
loop_
_entity_poly.entity_id
_entity_poly.type
_entity_poly.pdbx_seq_one_letter_code
_entity_poly.pdbx_strand_id
1 'polypeptide(L)'
;MIWRGLRTLVVVALMSNFCSCVRTTDGVEDDGIVFDLYEIMRLRGRRPGIRLVKGPDRDSSAFKVIHPERLPAAADESVQDLLEMMHLEEGFIFEATLRQQPHTTGALFALERRDGSDCRFEIVSDGPGNKLEVRYSLDGVPGTVTFFDVDLAKGKWRSFLLYFSTEQAKLYVDCRFINSVLLEVPFYKKLDFSNSNLYVARGSKPKHNFKGSLHNLRFVFRMPMEVLLRNKGCPESITRKGDPLARSFGRSGPVQSSRVQPNDARADRISPALVDNYVAQKMNQRLDNGYCEYSCRDFSKMFTDFQGFNVIVGNLMKDIEHMEKENEVLRNRLGKSKESMCWHDGRVYENRAEWTVDGCLSCVCEDSKTLCHQEFCPPVACMNATIPEGECCPKCSASDRDDGWSPWSEWTECTVTCGFGSQQRGRSCDRTSSACSGPYVQTRKCLLQECNTQIKQDGGWSHWSPWSSCSVSCGSGMTTRIRLCNSPAPQLGGKDCIGNGRDNKRCFKTSCPVDGNWGPWAPWSLCPVSCGGGLQQRSRLCNNPEPMHGGFKCLGEEEEDEICNKQPCPIDGCLSNPCFEGVKCTSFNDGNWKCSACPRGYRGNGTVCEDVNECVEVQDVCFNYNGVHRCENSEPGFHCLRCPLNYIGDQPFGIGLADAKKTKQVCEPRNPCKDGSHKCHKFARCIYLGRFTSSLYKCECRTGYAGDGKICGEDSDLDGWPNDDLKCVANATYHCHKDNCPDLPNSGQEDNDKDGMGDACDPDDDNDRLPDVRDNCPLQFNPAQYDYDRDNVGNRCDNCPYNVNPSQTDTDGDGHGDACDDDIDGDGILNEEDNCVFLSNTEQQDTDQDGVGDNCDNCVLDYNPKQEDTDFDLVGNKCDTNKDIDRDGHQDDLDNCPYTPNAKQTDHDGDGRGDACDLDDDNDGIPDKKDNCRLVPNPDQRSSSGDNRGDACKDDFDGDGIPDIEDACPRNAAIGITDFRKFQEVRLDPKGSTQTDPRWDVQNQGRELVQVVNSDPGLAVGFTQFESLDFSGTFFVNTELDDDYAGFVFGYQSSSHFYAIMWKQQTQTYWENKPTVAHGYAGLQIKVVNSSTGSGEHLRNALWHTGDTPGQVRTLWHDPEVSGWKDFTAYRWHLLHKPRTGYIRVVMYEGKRILTDSGPIYDRTYAGGRLGLFVFSQEMVYFSDLKYECRDH
;
A
#
# COMPACT_ATOMS: atom_id res chain seq x y z
N MET A 1 -1.32 -47.30 -61.32
CA MET A 1 -0.15 -48.15 -61.65
C MET A 1 0.93 -47.92 -60.61
N ILE A 2 1.67 -48.97 -60.19
CA ILE A 2 3.10 -48.95 -59.77
C ILE A 2 3.50 -47.97 -58.62
N TRP A 3 4.22 -48.32 -57.53
CA TRP A 3 4.56 -49.58 -56.82
C TRP A 3 5.30 -49.19 -55.50
N ARG A 4 5.14 -49.99 -54.43
CA ARG A 4 6.09 -50.39 -53.34
C ARG A 4 7.32 -49.51 -52.99
N GLY A 5 7.83 -49.48 -51.75
CA GLY A 5 7.55 -50.18 -50.46
C GLY A 5 8.44 -49.54 -49.38
N LEU A 6 8.23 -49.62 -48.05
CA LEU A 6 7.91 -50.71 -47.12
C LEU A 6 9.08 -51.67 -46.81
N ARG A 7 9.46 -51.74 -45.51
CA ARG A 7 10.45 -52.59 -44.77
C ARG A 7 11.76 -51.87 -44.36
N THR A 8 12.32 -52.03 -43.15
CA THR A 8 11.93 -52.67 -41.85
C THR A 8 12.85 -52.07 -40.76
N LEU A 9 12.41 -51.61 -39.58
CA LEU A 9 11.89 -52.33 -38.39
C LEU A 9 12.98 -53.07 -37.57
N VAL A 10 13.46 -52.40 -36.50
CA VAL A 10 14.06 -52.95 -35.26
C VAL A 10 13.47 -52.10 -34.12
N VAL A 11 12.40 -52.54 -33.47
CA VAL A 11 12.39 -53.29 -32.19
C VAL A 11 12.98 -52.49 -31.01
N VAL A 12 12.05 -51.91 -30.23
CA VAL A 12 12.04 -51.80 -28.76
C VAL A 12 13.32 -51.31 -28.06
N ALA A 13 13.32 -50.05 -27.61
CA ALA A 13 13.47 -49.70 -26.18
C ALA A 13 13.32 -48.19 -25.89
N LEU A 14 12.49 -47.87 -24.88
CA LEU A 14 12.59 -46.76 -23.91
C LEU A 14 12.18 -45.31 -24.28
N MET A 15 11.31 -44.78 -23.40
CA MET A 15 10.94 -43.37 -23.10
C MET A 15 10.32 -42.52 -24.23
N SER A 16 8.99 -42.33 -24.30
CA SER A 16 8.06 -41.62 -23.40
C SER A 16 8.03 -40.09 -23.57
N ASN A 17 6.94 -39.65 -24.21
CA ASN A 17 6.05 -38.55 -23.82
C ASN A 17 6.61 -37.11 -23.75
N PHE A 18 6.15 -36.24 -24.67
CA PHE A 18 4.97 -35.40 -24.43
C PHE A 18 4.55 -34.66 -25.74
N CYS A 19 3.39 -34.01 -25.70
CA CYS A 19 2.82 -33.09 -26.71
C CYS A 19 2.26 -33.67 -28.02
N SER A 20 0.93 -33.64 -28.14
CA SER A 20 0.20 -33.57 -29.41
C SER A 20 -1.14 -32.89 -29.17
N CYS A 21 -1.35 -31.75 -29.83
CA CYS A 21 -2.56 -30.95 -29.72
C CYS A 21 -3.71 -31.53 -30.57
N VAL A 22 -4.92 -31.36 -30.03
CA VAL A 22 -6.18 -30.98 -30.70
C VAL A 22 -6.62 -31.77 -31.94
N ARG A 23 -7.82 -32.34 -31.82
CA ARG A 23 -8.83 -32.33 -32.89
C ARG A 23 -10.17 -31.85 -32.34
N THR A 24 -10.81 -30.96 -33.10
CA THR A 24 -12.11 -30.35 -32.81
C THR A 24 -13.28 -31.23 -33.28
N THR A 25 -14.42 -31.08 -32.60
CA THR A 25 -15.77 -31.34 -33.14
C THR A 25 -16.71 -30.30 -32.54
N ASP A 26 -17.48 -29.62 -33.39
CA ASP A 26 -18.29 -28.45 -33.00
C ASP A 26 -19.50 -28.80 -32.14
N GLY A 27 -19.83 -27.90 -31.21
CA GLY A 27 -20.94 -28.03 -30.26
C GLY A 27 -20.49 -27.71 -28.84
N VAL A 28 -20.28 -26.43 -28.53
CA VAL A 28 -19.89 -25.98 -27.18
C VAL A 28 -21.16 -25.79 -26.35
N GLU A 29 -21.50 -26.81 -25.56
CA GLU A 29 -22.15 -26.59 -24.26
C GLU A 29 -21.15 -25.85 -23.36
N ASP A 30 -21.61 -24.86 -22.58
CA ASP A 30 -20.76 -24.07 -21.69
C ASP A 30 -20.45 -24.88 -20.41
N ASP A 31 -19.62 -25.90 -20.57
CA ASP A 31 -19.20 -26.82 -19.52
C ASP A 31 -18.25 -26.12 -18.53
N GLY A 32 -18.82 -25.65 -17.43
CA GLY A 32 -18.10 -25.07 -16.30
C GLY A 32 -16.95 -25.94 -15.79
N ILE A 33 -15.79 -25.32 -15.55
CA ILE A 33 -14.56 -26.04 -15.18
C ILE A 33 -14.54 -26.25 -13.66
N VAL A 34 -14.57 -27.52 -13.23
CA VAL A 34 -14.65 -27.92 -11.81
C VAL A 34 -13.42 -28.74 -11.39
N PHE A 35 -12.70 -28.25 -10.37
CA PHE A 35 -11.56 -28.89 -9.74
C PHE A 35 -11.95 -29.46 -8.37
N ASP A 36 -12.29 -30.75 -8.30
CA ASP A 36 -12.60 -31.42 -7.03
C ASP A 36 -11.32 -31.86 -6.30
N LEU A 37 -11.09 -31.32 -5.10
CA LEU A 37 -9.87 -31.55 -4.33
C LEU A 37 -9.70 -33.03 -3.93
N TYR A 38 -10.78 -33.82 -3.83
CA TYR A 38 -10.67 -35.25 -3.57
C TYR A 38 -10.15 -36.03 -4.78
N GLU A 39 -10.43 -35.57 -6.00
CA GLU A 39 -9.94 -36.18 -7.23
C GLU A 39 -8.47 -35.83 -7.46
N ILE A 40 -8.11 -34.55 -7.27
CA ILE A 40 -6.75 -34.03 -7.35
C ILE A 40 -5.80 -34.75 -6.38
N MET A 41 -6.25 -35.00 -5.14
CA MET A 41 -5.52 -35.78 -4.14
C MET A 41 -5.68 -37.31 -4.30
N ARG A 42 -6.40 -37.77 -5.33
CA ARG A 42 -6.70 -39.18 -5.63
C ARG A 42 -7.28 -39.96 -4.44
N LEU A 43 -8.14 -39.32 -3.63
CA LEU A 43 -8.73 -39.83 -2.39
C LEU A 43 -9.92 -40.78 -2.63
N ARG A 44 -9.75 -41.76 -3.53
CA ARG A 44 -10.73 -42.82 -3.78
C ARG A 44 -10.60 -43.95 -2.74
N GLY A 45 -11.58 -44.06 -1.85
CA GLY A 45 -11.75 -45.21 -0.95
C GLY A 45 -11.10 -45.11 0.44
N ARG A 46 -10.76 -46.27 1.04
CA ARG A 46 -10.34 -46.40 2.44
C ARG A 46 -8.82 -46.15 2.58
N ARG A 47 -8.41 -44.89 2.79
CA ARG A 47 -7.00 -44.49 2.98
C ARG A 47 -6.64 -44.24 4.45
N PRO A 48 -5.35 -44.32 4.87
CA PRO A 48 -4.93 -43.90 6.19
C PRO A 48 -5.27 -42.43 6.45
N GLY A 49 -5.91 -42.14 7.58
CA GLY A 49 -6.22 -40.77 8.03
C GLY A 49 -7.59 -40.20 7.66
N ILE A 50 -8.34 -40.84 6.75
CA ILE A 50 -9.75 -40.52 6.49
C ILE A 50 -10.63 -41.78 6.52
N ARG A 51 -11.90 -41.60 6.83
CA ARG A 51 -12.92 -42.67 6.81
C ARG A 51 -14.17 -42.18 6.09
N LEU A 52 -14.59 -42.91 5.06
CA LEU A 52 -15.86 -42.65 4.37
C LEU A 52 -17.04 -42.62 5.36
N VAL A 53 -17.91 -41.64 5.20
CA VAL A 53 -19.16 -41.44 5.95
C VAL A 53 -20.27 -41.07 4.99
N LYS A 54 -21.53 -41.10 5.45
CA LYS A 54 -22.65 -40.57 4.65
C LYS A 54 -22.67 -39.04 4.74
N GLY A 55 -22.63 -38.38 3.59
CA GLY A 55 -22.82 -36.93 3.45
C GLY A 55 -24.31 -36.54 3.39
N PRO A 56 -24.62 -35.25 3.25
CA PRO A 56 -25.94 -34.75 2.88
C PRO A 56 -26.33 -35.14 1.45
N ASP A 57 -25.39 -35.08 0.50
CA ASP A 57 -25.56 -35.65 -0.84
C ASP A 57 -25.23 -37.16 -0.81
N ARG A 58 -25.97 -37.94 -1.62
CA ARG A 58 -25.86 -39.40 -1.74
C ARG A 58 -24.97 -39.84 -2.88
N ASP A 59 -24.78 -39.00 -3.89
CA ASP A 59 -24.10 -39.35 -5.14
C ASP A 59 -22.60 -38.96 -5.11
N SER A 60 -22.20 -38.15 -4.13
CA SER A 60 -20.81 -37.78 -3.86
C SER A 60 -20.27 -38.34 -2.53
N SER A 61 -18.94 -38.49 -2.43
CA SER A 61 -18.30 -39.07 -1.25
C SER A 61 -18.09 -38.04 -0.13
N ALA A 62 -18.33 -38.43 1.12
CA ALA A 62 -18.02 -37.63 2.31
C ALA A 62 -17.00 -38.35 3.20
N PHE A 63 -16.04 -37.61 3.76
CA PHE A 63 -14.94 -38.17 4.52
C PHE A 63 -14.86 -37.58 5.93
N LYS A 64 -14.86 -38.44 6.95
CA LYS A 64 -14.46 -38.05 8.31
C LYS A 64 -12.94 -38.04 8.39
N VAL A 65 -12.37 -36.90 8.77
CA VAL A 65 -10.95 -36.73 9.03
C VAL A 65 -10.60 -37.37 10.38
N ILE A 66 -9.48 -38.10 10.42
CA ILE A 66 -8.97 -38.80 11.61
C ILE A 66 -7.51 -38.44 11.87
N HIS A 67 -6.67 -38.52 10.83
CA HIS A 67 -5.25 -38.16 10.87
C HIS A 67 -4.91 -37.36 9.60
N PRO A 68 -5.18 -36.04 9.58
CA PRO A 68 -4.90 -35.20 8.40
C PRO A 68 -3.40 -35.17 8.05
N GLU A 69 -2.52 -35.41 9.02
CA GLU A 69 -1.07 -35.58 8.81
C GLU A 69 -0.68 -36.80 7.96
N ARG A 70 -1.62 -37.73 7.69
CA ARG A 70 -1.41 -38.92 6.85
C ARG A 70 -2.02 -38.80 5.45
N LEU A 71 -2.62 -37.66 5.13
CA LEU A 71 -3.10 -37.38 3.77
C LEU A 71 -1.91 -37.02 2.85
N PRO A 72 -1.88 -37.53 1.60
CA PRO A 72 -0.87 -37.13 0.64
C PRO A 72 -1.04 -35.66 0.24
N ALA A 73 -0.01 -35.04 -0.32
CA ALA A 73 -0.20 -33.81 -1.08
C ALA A 73 -0.97 -34.11 -2.39
N ALA A 74 -1.57 -33.07 -2.97
CA ALA A 74 -2.05 -33.08 -4.34
C ALA A 74 -0.93 -33.38 -5.37
N ALA A 75 -1.31 -33.81 -6.58
CA ALA A 75 -0.35 -33.99 -7.67
C ALA A 75 0.05 -32.63 -8.30
N ASP A 76 1.35 -32.42 -8.53
CA ASP A 76 1.91 -31.14 -8.99
C ASP A 76 1.20 -30.56 -10.23
N GLU A 77 1.01 -31.39 -11.27
CA GLU A 77 0.35 -31.01 -12.53
C GLU A 77 -1.04 -30.39 -12.26
N SER A 78 -1.90 -31.09 -11.51
CA SER A 78 -3.25 -30.63 -11.19
C SER A 78 -3.32 -29.46 -10.20
N VAL A 79 -2.23 -29.17 -9.48
CA VAL A 79 -2.10 -27.95 -8.68
C VAL A 79 -1.72 -26.78 -9.57
N GLN A 80 -0.85 -26.98 -10.56
CA GLN A 80 -0.52 -25.95 -11.56
C GLN A 80 -1.75 -25.57 -12.38
N ASP A 81 -2.49 -26.55 -12.91
CA ASP A 81 -3.72 -26.32 -13.70
C ASP A 81 -4.76 -25.47 -12.93
N LEU A 82 -4.99 -25.79 -11.65
CA LEU A 82 -5.93 -25.07 -10.78
C LEU A 82 -5.52 -23.60 -10.58
N LEU A 83 -4.22 -23.36 -10.38
CA LEU A 83 -3.68 -22.03 -10.06
C LEU A 83 -3.54 -21.16 -11.31
N GLU A 84 -3.26 -21.76 -12.47
CA GLU A 84 -3.32 -21.08 -13.77
C GLU A 84 -4.76 -20.62 -14.10
N MET A 85 -5.77 -21.45 -13.80
CA MET A 85 -7.18 -21.07 -13.94
C MET A 85 -7.60 -19.93 -12.99
N MET A 86 -7.06 -19.86 -11.77
CA MET A 86 -7.27 -18.71 -10.86
C MET A 86 -6.68 -17.40 -11.39
N HIS A 87 -5.62 -17.46 -12.19
CA HIS A 87 -5.05 -16.31 -12.87
C HIS A 87 -5.87 -15.92 -14.11
N LEU A 88 -6.20 -16.88 -14.97
CA LEU A 88 -6.87 -16.66 -16.26
C LEU A 88 -8.29 -16.12 -16.14
N GLU A 89 -9.05 -16.61 -15.16
CA GLU A 89 -10.48 -16.26 -14.98
C GLU A 89 -10.68 -15.06 -14.06
N GLU A 90 -9.58 -14.41 -13.65
CA GLU A 90 -9.56 -13.26 -12.74
C GLU A 90 -10.34 -13.43 -11.43
N GLY A 91 -10.54 -14.67 -10.97
CA GLY A 91 -11.34 -15.00 -9.80
C GLY A 91 -11.55 -16.50 -9.64
N PHE A 92 -12.30 -16.91 -8.62
CA PHE A 92 -12.68 -18.31 -8.40
C PHE A 92 -13.89 -18.45 -7.47
N ILE A 93 -14.63 -19.55 -7.59
CA ILE A 93 -15.63 -19.96 -6.59
C ILE A 93 -15.10 -21.19 -5.83
N PHE A 94 -15.02 -21.09 -4.51
CA PHE A 94 -14.73 -22.22 -3.63
C PHE A 94 -16.02 -22.74 -2.98
N GLU A 95 -16.40 -23.96 -3.34
CA GLU A 95 -17.51 -24.72 -2.76
C GLU A 95 -16.98 -25.65 -1.66
N ALA A 96 -17.63 -25.65 -0.50
CA ALA A 96 -17.31 -26.57 0.59
C ALA A 96 -18.55 -27.00 1.38
N THR A 97 -18.66 -28.28 1.71
CA THR A 97 -19.66 -28.80 2.64
C THR A 97 -19.01 -29.52 3.82
N LEU A 98 -19.28 -29.06 5.04
CA LEU A 98 -18.55 -29.49 6.24
C LEU A 98 -19.45 -29.76 7.43
N ARG A 99 -18.98 -30.63 8.32
CA ARG A 99 -19.50 -30.83 9.68
C ARG A 99 -18.34 -30.83 10.65
N GLN A 100 -18.00 -29.63 11.13
CA GLN A 100 -16.91 -29.36 12.05
C GLN A 100 -17.35 -29.52 13.50
N GLN A 101 -16.44 -29.98 14.36
CA GLN A 101 -16.69 -30.10 15.79
C GLN A 101 -16.89 -28.72 16.44
N PRO A 102 -17.85 -28.56 17.37
CA PRO A 102 -18.06 -27.29 18.08
C PRO A 102 -16.78 -26.73 18.70
N HIS A 103 -16.61 -25.40 18.60
CA HIS A 103 -15.47 -24.66 19.16
C HIS A 103 -14.08 -25.18 18.72
N THR A 104 -13.97 -25.74 17.51
CA THR A 104 -12.66 -26.10 16.92
C THR A 104 -12.31 -25.18 15.76
N THR A 105 -11.03 -24.87 15.58
CA THR A 105 -10.46 -24.23 14.38
C THR A 105 -10.01 -25.30 13.39
N GLY A 106 -10.19 -25.09 12.09
CA GLY A 106 -9.85 -26.10 11.07
C GLY A 106 -9.64 -25.53 9.66
N ALA A 107 -8.47 -25.76 9.08
CA ALA A 107 -8.14 -25.48 7.69
C ALA A 107 -8.79 -26.50 6.75
N LEU A 108 -9.52 -26.01 5.73
CA LEU A 108 -10.21 -26.84 4.75
C LEU A 108 -9.22 -27.33 3.69
N PHE A 109 -8.39 -26.42 3.18
CA PHE A 109 -7.15 -26.72 2.47
C PHE A 109 -6.08 -25.68 2.83
N ALA A 110 -4.81 -26.03 2.57
CA ALA A 110 -3.65 -25.15 2.68
C ALA A 110 -2.66 -25.44 1.54
N LEU A 111 -2.06 -24.39 0.99
CA LEU A 111 -0.94 -24.39 0.05
C LEU A 111 0.32 -24.01 0.84
N GLU A 112 1.21 -24.98 1.06
CA GLU A 112 2.47 -24.84 1.82
C GLU A 112 3.66 -24.93 0.87
N ARG A 113 4.71 -24.14 1.08
CA ARG A 113 5.96 -24.27 0.32
C ARG A 113 6.64 -25.62 0.61
N ARG A 114 7.30 -26.23 -0.37
CA ARG A 114 7.93 -27.57 -0.25
C ARG A 114 8.98 -27.71 0.85
N ASP A 115 9.60 -26.60 1.25
CA ASP A 115 10.55 -26.55 2.38
C ASP A 115 9.86 -26.50 3.75
N GLY A 116 8.53 -26.35 3.80
CA GLY A 116 7.74 -26.23 5.03
C GLY A 116 7.91 -24.91 5.78
N SER A 117 8.50 -23.89 5.14
CA SER A 117 8.83 -22.61 5.78
C SER A 117 7.67 -21.62 5.86
N ASP A 118 6.77 -21.62 4.87
CA ASP A 118 5.71 -20.62 4.70
C ASP A 118 4.40 -21.25 4.17
N CYS A 119 3.27 -20.65 4.56
CA CYS A 119 1.94 -20.99 4.06
C CYS A 119 1.45 -19.88 3.12
N ARG A 120 1.42 -20.20 1.82
CA ARG A 120 1.07 -19.25 0.76
C ARG A 120 -0.41 -18.89 0.74
N PHE A 121 -1.29 -19.85 1.08
CA PHE A 121 -2.74 -19.71 0.97
C PHE A 121 -3.45 -20.79 1.80
N GLU A 122 -4.25 -20.44 2.81
CA GLU A 122 -5.11 -21.38 3.56
C GLU A 122 -6.51 -20.80 3.82
N ILE A 123 -7.55 -21.64 3.69
CA ILE A 123 -8.93 -21.30 4.09
C ILE A 123 -9.25 -22.00 5.41
N VAL A 124 -9.53 -21.21 6.45
CA VAL A 124 -9.65 -21.67 7.84
C VAL A 124 -11.01 -21.29 8.43
N SER A 125 -11.75 -22.30 8.88
CA SER A 125 -12.99 -22.10 9.64
C SER A 125 -12.66 -22.06 11.14
N ASP A 126 -12.84 -20.91 11.78
CA ASP A 126 -12.54 -20.69 13.21
C ASP A 126 -13.80 -20.71 14.07
N GLY A 127 -14.05 -21.86 14.70
CA GLY A 127 -15.22 -22.05 15.56
C GLY A 127 -15.24 -21.21 16.85
N PRO A 128 -14.11 -21.00 17.56
CA PRO A 128 -14.08 -20.13 18.74
C PRO A 128 -14.41 -18.65 18.45
N GLY A 129 -13.92 -18.08 17.34
CA GLY A 129 -14.19 -16.70 16.94
C GLY A 129 -15.45 -16.48 16.11
N ASN A 130 -16.15 -17.55 15.72
CA ASN A 130 -17.27 -17.57 14.76
C ASN A 130 -16.92 -17.02 13.35
N LYS A 131 -15.72 -17.30 12.86
CA LYS A 131 -15.17 -16.70 11.63
C LYS A 131 -14.86 -17.71 10.53
N LEU A 132 -14.82 -17.24 9.29
CA LEU A 132 -14.12 -17.87 8.18
C LEU A 132 -13.00 -16.94 7.75
N GLU A 133 -11.75 -17.43 7.75
CA GLU A 133 -10.56 -16.67 7.41
C GLU A 133 -9.90 -17.25 6.17
N VAL A 134 -9.59 -16.41 5.19
CA VAL A 134 -8.78 -16.73 4.02
C VAL A 134 -7.44 -16.05 4.19
N ARG A 135 -6.42 -16.81 4.55
CA ARG A 135 -5.08 -16.30 4.84
C ARG A 135 -4.17 -16.55 3.65
N TYR A 136 -3.30 -15.61 3.33
CA TYR A 136 -2.36 -15.72 2.22
C TYR A 136 -1.03 -15.04 2.54
N SER A 137 0.02 -15.33 1.76
CA SER A 137 1.36 -14.73 1.88
C SER A 137 1.84 -14.30 0.51
N LEU A 138 2.01 -12.98 0.31
CA LEU A 138 2.58 -12.37 -0.90
C LEU A 138 3.98 -11.90 -0.57
N ASP A 139 5.00 -12.43 -1.24
CA ASP A 139 6.42 -12.09 -1.03
C ASP A 139 6.92 -12.16 0.44
N GLY A 140 6.21 -12.90 1.30
CA GLY A 140 6.48 -13.03 2.74
C GLY A 140 5.65 -12.11 3.64
N VAL A 141 4.82 -11.24 3.07
CA VAL A 141 3.84 -10.40 3.80
C VAL A 141 2.53 -11.19 3.98
N PRO A 142 2.08 -11.45 5.23
CA PRO A 142 0.84 -12.18 5.48
C PRO A 142 -0.39 -11.27 5.35
N GLY A 143 -1.31 -11.63 4.45
CA GLY A 143 -2.65 -11.02 4.34
C GLY A 143 -3.74 -11.96 4.85
N THR A 144 -4.90 -11.41 5.22
CA THR A 144 -6.06 -12.22 5.64
C THR A 144 -7.38 -11.52 5.31
N VAL A 145 -8.31 -12.22 4.66
CA VAL A 145 -9.71 -11.82 4.49
C VAL A 145 -10.53 -12.54 5.57
N THR A 146 -11.30 -11.81 6.38
CA THR A 146 -12.08 -12.38 7.49
C THR A 146 -13.56 -12.10 7.33
N PHE A 147 -14.36 -13.16 7.35
CA PHE A 147 -15.81 -13.11 7.46
C PHE A 147 -16.22 -13.45 8.90
N PHE A 148 -17.14 -12.68 9.45
CA PHE A 148 -17.68 -12.84 10.80
C PHE A 148 -19.08 -13.50 10.75
N ASP A 149 -19.54 -14.02 11.89
CA ASP A 149 -20.88 -14.62 12.10
C ASP A 149 -21.30 -15.72 11.11
N VAL A 150 -20.32 -16.56 10.75
CA VAL A 150 -20.46 -17.57 9.69
C VAL A 150 -21.10 -18.88 10.16
N ASP A 151 -21.08 -19.17 11.47
CA ASP A 151 -21.81 -20.30 12.08
C ASP A 151 -21.48 -21.71 11.53
N LEU A 152 -20.27 -21.92 11.02
CA LEU A 152 -19.84 -23.19 10.42
C LEU A 152 -19.58 -24.30 11.46
N ALA A 153 -18.94 -23.95 12.58
CA ALA A 153 -18.52 -24.91 13.60
C ALA A 153 -19.63 -25.26 14.62
N LYS A 154 -20.85 -25.58 14.15
CA LYS A 154 -22.01 -25.92 15.01
C LYS A 154 -22.31 -27.42 15.14
N GLY A 155 -21.40 -28.31 14.71
CA GLY A 155 -21.58 -29.77 14.80
C GLY A 155 -22.61 -30.38 13.85
N LYS A 156 -23.31 -29.56 13.06
CA LYS A 156 -24.23 -29.95 11.98
C LYS A 156 -23.54 -29.83 10.62
N TRP A 157 -24.12 -30.44 9.59
CA TRP A 157 -23.69 -30.18 8.21
C TRP A 157 -24.06 -28.74 7.83
N ARG A 158 -23.11 -28.04 7.20
CA ARG A 158 -23.21 -26.69 6.64
C ARG A 158 -22.58 -26.72 5.26
N SER A 159 -23.20 -26.07 4.27
CA SER A 159 -22.61 -25.83 2.95
C SER A 159 -22.30 -24.35 2.82
N PHE A 160 -21.17 -24.00 2.21
CA PHE A 160 -20.87 -22.62 1.86
C PHE A 160 -20.27 -22.51 0.46
N LEU A 161 -20.49 -21.34 -0.14
CA LEU A 161 -19.90 -20.92 -1.40
C LEU A 161 -19.19 -19.59 -1.13
N LEU A 162 -17.93 -19.52 -1.53
CA LEU A 162 -17.06 -18.37 -1.35
C LEU A 162 -16.55 -17.94 -2.71
N TYR A 163 -17.05 -16.81 -3.19
CA TYR A 163 -16.69 -16.21 -4.47
C TYR A 163 -15.59 -15.18 -4.29
N PHE A 164 -14.58 -15.21 -5.14
CA PHE A 164 -13.52 -14.20 -5.25
C PHE A 164 -13.52 -13.60 -6.66
N SER A 165 -13.44 -12.28 -6.72
CA SER A 165 -13.28 -11.45 -7.91
C SER A 165 -12.10 -10.49 -7.72
N THR A 166 -11.81 -9.65 -8.72
CA THR A 166 -10.75 -8.63 -8.67
C THR A 166 -10.90 -7.63 -7.54
N GLU A 167 -12.14 -7.26 -7.22
CA GLU A 167 -12.46 -6.16 -6.31
C GLU A 167 -13.05 -6.63 -4.97
N GLN A 168 -13.66 -7.82 -4.93
CA GLN A 168 -14.41 -8.27 -3.75
C GLN A 168 -14.48 -9.79 -3.58
N ALA A 169 -14.67 -10.22 -2.34
CA ALA A 169 -14.96 -11.59 -1.95
C ALA A 169 -16.35 -11.68 -1.30
N LYS A 170 -17.22 -12.58 -1.77
CA LYS A 170 -18.60 -12.77 -1.28
C LYS A 170 -18.78 -14.15 -0.64
N LEU A 171 -19.41 -14.22 0.53
CA LEU A 171 -19.65 -15.49 1.24
C LEU A 171 -21.14 -15.79 1.42
N TYR A 172 -21.55 -17.00 1.02
CA TYR A 172 -22.89 -17.55 1.20
C TYR A 172 -22.82 -18.84 2.02
N VAL A 173 -23.69 -19.02 3.01
CA VAL A 173 -23.78 -20.22 3.86
C VAL A 173 -25.22 -20.72 3.88
N ASP A 174 -25.43 -22.00 3.55
CA ASP A 174 -26.74 -22.65 3.44
C ASP A 174 -27.77 -21.80 2.65
N CYS A 175 -27.37 -21.32 1.46
CA CYS A 175 -28.14 -20.40 0.60
C CYS A 175 -28.38 -18.98 1.16
N ARG A 176 -27.87 -18.60 2.34
CA ARG A 176 -27.95 -17.23 2.87
C ARG A 176 -26.67 -16.46 2.56
N PHE A 177 -26.77 -15.27 1.97
CA PHE A 177 -25.65 -14.32 1.93
C PHE A 177 -25.24 -13.95 3.37
N ILE A 178 -23.94 -13.84 3.63
CA ILE A 178 -23.39 -13.52 4.95
C ILE A 178 -22.77 -12.13 4.94
N ASN A 179 -21.77 -11.92 4.07
CA ASN A 179 -21.11 -10.64 3.90
C ASN A 179 -20.28 -10.61 2.60
N SER A 180 -19.92 -9.42 2.16
CA SER A 180 -18.90 -9.14 1.16
C SER A 180 -17.71 -8.40 1.80
N VAL A 181 -16.50 -8.64 1.30
CA VAL A 181 -15.29 -7.95 1.74
C VAL A 181 -14.56 -7.43 0.51
N LEU A 182 -14.27 -6.14 0.47
CA LEU A 182 -13.47 -5.51 -0.60
C LEU A 182 -12.01 -5.98 -0.51
N LEU A 183 -11.37 -6.12 -1.66
CA LEU A 183 -9.99 -6.57 -1.78
C LEU A 183 -9.12 -5.40 -2.27
N GLU A 184 -8.30 -4.82 -1.38
CA GLU A 184 -7.33 -3.77 -1.76
C GLU A 184 -6.36 -4.24 -2.85
N VAL A 185 -6.10 -5.55 -2.91
CA VAL A 185 -5.25 -6.18 -3.93
C VAL A 185 -5.87 -7.55 -4.29
N PRO A 186 -5.98 -7.91 -5.59
CA PRO A 186 -6.36 -9.25 -6.01
C PRO A 186 -5.20 -10.23 -5.75
N PHE A 187 -5.05 -10.63 -4.48
CA PHE A 187 -3.89 -11.41 -4.00
C PHE A 187 -3.62 -12.65 -4.85
N TYR A 188 -4.67 -13.31 -5.32
CA TYR A 188 -4.60 -14.52 -6.11
C TYR A 188 -3.96 -14.32 -7.50
N LYS A 189 -3.85 -13.09 -8.03
CA LYS A 189 -3.06 -12.75 -9.24
C LYS A 189 -1.54 -12.63 -8.97
N LYS A 190 -1.13 -12.53 -7.70
CA LYS A 190 0.27 -12.29 -7.27
C LYS A 190 0.90 -13.47 -6.50
N LEU A 191 0.18 -14.59 -6.34
CA LEU A 191 0.71 -15.75 -5.64
C LEU A 191 1.80 -16.44 -6.50
N ASP A 192 3.03 -16.55 -5.97
CA ASP A 192 4.07 -17.41 -6.57
C ASP A 192 3.85 -18.87 -6.16
N PHE A 193 3.60 -19.70 -7.17
CA PHE A 193 3.26 -21.11 -7.03
C PHE A 193 4.44 -22.06 -7.15
N SER A 194 5.64 -21.56 -7.50
CA SER A 194 6.80 -22.40 -7.75
C SER A 194 7.20 -23.19 -6.48
N ASN A 195 7.26 -24.52 -6.60
CA ASN A 195 7.57 -25.45 -5.50
C ASN A 195 6.59 -25.42 -4.30
N SER A 196 5.28 -25.32 -4.54
CA SER A 196 4.24 -25.47 -3.50
C SER A 196 3.57 -26.85 -3.49
N ASN A 197 3.06 -27.28 -2.33
CA ASN A 197 2.26 -28.49 -2.12
C ASN A 197 0.87 -28.12 -1.57
N LEU A 198 -0.20 -28.65 -2.17
CA LEU A 198 -1.57 -28.48 -1.65
C LEU A 198 -1.96 -29.66 -0.73
N TYR A 199 -2.50 -29.34 0.45
CA TYR A 199 -3.04 -30.27 1.44
C TYR A 199 -4.51 -29.95 1.75
N VAL A 200 -5.33 -30.98 2.03
CA VAL A 200 -6.71 -30.83 2.54
C VAL A 200 -6.78 -31.27 4.00
N ALA A 201 -7.62 -30.60 4.79
CA ALA A 201 -7.86 -30.86 6.22
C ALA A 201 -6.64 -30.68 7.15
N ARG A 202 -5.48 -30.29 6.61
CA ARG A 202 -4.25 -29.92 7.31
C ARG A 202 -4.04 -28.43 7.11
N GLY A 203 -3.66 -27.72 8.17
CA GLY A 203 -3.32 -26.30 8.11
C GLY A 203 -1.88 -26.04 8.52
N SER A 204 -1.42 -24.82 8.25
CA SER A 204 -0.07 -24.30 8.53
C SER A 204 0.49 -24.61 9.92
N LYS A 205 -0.39 -24.73 10.92
CA LYS A 205 -0.05 -25.08 12.30
C LYS A 205 -0.84 -26.33 12.71
N PRO A 206 -0.26 -27.31 13.42
CA PRO A 206 -0.97 -28.54 13.82
C PRO A 206 -2.28 -28.30 14.61
N LYS A 207 -2.41 -27.14 15.29
CA LYS A 207 -3.64 -26.72 15.96
C LYS A 207 -4.78 -26.32 15.02
N HIS A 208 -4.49 -25.99 13.76
CA HIS A 208 -5.46 -25.67 12.70
C HIS A 208 -5.87 -26.91 11.88
N ASN A 209 -5.44 -28.13 12.24
CA ASN A 209 -5.87 -29.34 11.56
C ASN A 209 -7.38 -29.59 11.75
N PHE A 210 -8.10 -29.82 10.64
CA PHE A 210 -9.56 -29.87 10.64
C PHE A 210 -10.12 -31.08 11.40
N LYS A 211 -11.05 -30.82 12.31
CA LYS A 211 -11.71 -31.81 13.16
C LYS A 211 -13.18 -31.96 12.79
N GLY A 212 -13.50 -32.91 11.91
CA GLY A 212 -14.88 -33.11 11.50
C GLY A 212 -15.08 -34.08 10.34
N SER A 213 -16.11 -33.82 9.54
CA SER A 213 -16.35 -34.45 8.24
C SER A 213 -16.39 -33.38 7.15
N LEU A 214 -15.79 -33.67 6.00
CA LEU A 214 -15.74 -32.81 4.81
C LEU A 214 -16.38 -33.53 3.63
N HIS A 215 -16.89 -32.76 2.68
CA HIS A 215 -17.65 -33.19 1.52
C HIS A 215 -17.70 -32.06 0.49
N ASN A 216 -17.75 -32.39 -0.81
CA ASN A 216 -17.80 -31.42 -1.92
C ASN A 216 -16.86 -30.21 -1.72
N LEU A 217 -15.55 -30.47 -1.74
CA LEU A 217 -14.50 -29.45 -1.69
C LEU A 217 -14.02 -29.18 -3.12
N ARG A 218 -14.48 -28.08 -3.72
CA ARG A 218 -14.30 -27.83 -5.14
C ARG A 218 -13.93 -26.37 -5.41
N PHE A 219 -13.04 -26.16 -6.36
CA PHE A 219 -12.94 -24.89 -7.06
C PHE A 219 -13.75 -24.96 -8.35
N VAL A 220 -14.47 -23.89 -8.66
CA VAL A 220 -15.32 -23.77 -9.84
C VAL A 220 -15.00 -22.48 -10.58
N PHE A 221 -14.88 -22.60 -11.90
CA PHE A 221 -14.60 -21.54 -12.85
C PHE A 221 -15.59 -21.64 -14.01
N ARG A 222 -15.80 -20.54 -14.75
CA ARG A 222 -16.75 -20.47 -15.89
C ARG A 222 -18.16 -20.99 -15.56
N MET A 223 -18.64 -20.77 -14.34
CA MET A 223 -20.06 -20.92 -14.01
C MET A 223 -20.55 -19.67 -13.27
N PRO A 224 -21.66 -19.05 -13.72
CA PRO A 224 -22.32 -18.00 -12.96
C PRO A 224 -22.72 -18.52 -11.58
N MET A 225 -22.56 -17.68 -10.55
CA MET A 225 -22.84 -18.02 -9.16
C MET A 225 -24.31 -18.43 -8.96
N GLU A 226 -25.21 -17.87 -9.77
CA GLU A 226 -26.64 -18.10 -9.82
C GLU A 226 -26.96 -19.53 -10.27
N VAL A 227 -26.15 -20.08 -11.19
CA VAL A 227 -26.26 -21.47 -11.66
C VAL A 227 -25.80 -22.44 -10.56
N LEU A 228 -24.73 -22.12 -9.84
CA LEU A 228 -24.27 -22.92 -8.70
C LEU A 228 -25.28 -22.93 -7.54
N LEU A 229 -25.82 -21.77 -7.16
CA LEU A 229 -26.86 -21.65 -6.14
C LEU A 229 -28.15 -22.39 -6.55
N ARG A 230 -28.56 -22.30 -7.82
CA ARG A 230 -29.68 -23.06 -8.38
C ARG A 230 -29.45 -24.57 -8.32
N ASN A 231 -28.26 -25.03 -8.71
CA ASN A 231 -27.88 -26.45 -8.65
C ASN A 231 -27.79 -26.99 -7.21
N LYS A 232 -27.62 -26.10 -6.22
CA LYS A 232 -27.70 -26.42 -4.79
C LYS A 232 -29.13 -26.51 -4.23
N GLY A 233 -30.15 -26.23 -5.06
CA GLY A 233 -31.54 -26.21 -4.62
C GLY A 233 -31.92 -24.96 -3.82
N CYS A 234 -31.12 -23.89 -3.90
CA CYS A 234 -31.52 -22.59 -3.36
C CYS A 234 -32.71 -22.05 -4.18
N PRO A 235 -33.79 -21.54 -3.55
CA PRO A 235 -34.95 -21.02 -4.27
C PRO A 235 -34.59 -19.82 -5.15
N GLU A 236 -35.24 -19.68 -6.32
CA GLU A 236 -34.97 -18.60 -7.28
C GLU A 236 -35.20 -17.18 -6.71
N SER A 237 -35.90 -17.04 -5.59
CA SER A 237 -36.04 -15.78 -4.86
C SER A 237 -34.74 -15.29 -4.19
N ILE A 238 -33.65 -16.07 -4.28
CA ILE A 238 -32.31 -15.73 -3.77
C ILE A 238 -31.33 -15.41 -4.93
N THR A 239 -31.74 -15.67 -6.19
CA THR A 239 -30.89 -15.48 -7.39
C THR A 239 -31.57 -14.66 -8.49
N ARG A 240 -32.71 -14.02 -8.21
CA ARG A 240 -33.39 -13.04 -9.08
C ARG A 240 -33.58 -11.70 -8.39
N LYS A 241 -32.56 -11.28 -7.65
CA LYS A 241 -32.39 -9.93 -7.10
C LYS A 241 -31.03 -9.46 -7.61
N GLY A 242 -31.06 -8.78 -8.77
CA GLY A 242 -29.85 -8.48 -9.54
C GLY A 242 -30.04 -8.11 -11.02
N ASP A 243 -31.20 -8.38 -11.66
CA ASP A 243 -31.61 -7.80 -12.96
C ASP A 243 -33.06 -8.22 -13.33
N PRO A 244 -33.96 -7.28 -13.70
CA PRO A 244 -35.13 -7.64 -14.51
C PRO A 244 -35.49 -6.64 -15.64
N LEU A 245 -34.87 -6.77 -16.81
CA LEU A 245 -35.46 -6.26 -18.08
C LEU A 245 -35.92 -7.39 -19.04
N ALA A 246 -37.12 -7.96 -18.78
CA ALA A 246 -38.12 -8.28 -19.82
C ALA A 246 -39.35 -9.08 -19.29
N ARG A 247 -40.52 -8.43 -19.34
CA ARG A 247 -41.92 -8.92 -19.61
C ARG A 247 -42.88 -8.14 -18.70
N SER A 248 -43.94 -7.49 -19.19
CA SER A 248 -44.94 -7.93 -20.19
C SER A 248 -45.51 -6.71 -20.95
N PHE A 249 -46.33 -6.79 -22.01
CA PHE A 249 -47.66 -7.41 -22.09
C PHE A 249 -48.04 -7.74 -23.54
N GLY A 250 -48.88 -8.76 -23.71
CA GLY A 250 -49.62 -8.98 -24.96
C GLY A 250 -51.12 -8.95 -24.72
N ARG A 251 -51.90 -8.62 -25.76
CA ARG A 251 -53.28 -9.10 -25.98
C ARG A 251 -53.87 -8.67 -27.33
N SER A 252 -54.25 -9.66 -28.15
CA SER A 252 -55.55 -9.81 -28.83
C SER A 252 -55.42 -10.55 -30.18
N GLY A 253 -56.20 -11.62 -30.35
CA GLY A 253 -56.44 -12.28 -31.64
C GLY A 253 -57.85 -11.93 -32.18
N PRO A 254 -58.51 -12.76 -33.01
CA PRO A 254 -58.07 -14.05 -33.61
C PRO A 254 -58.33 -14.15 -35.14
N VAL A 255 -58.16 -15.34 -35.75
CA VAL A 255 -59.12 -16.04 -36.68
C VAL A 255 -58.44 -17.03 -37.66
N GLN A 256 -58.73 -18.34 -37.48
CA GLN A 256 -58.92 -19.43 -38.49
C GLN A 256 -57.77 -19.86 -39.46
N SER A 257 -57.66 -21.11 -39.93
CA SER A 257 -58.38 -22.38 -39.69
C SER A 257 -57.56 -23.61 -40.19
N SER A 258 -57.75 -24.76 -39.54
CA SER A 258 -57.85 -26.17 -40.04
C SER A 258 -57.46 -26.52 -41.50
N ARG A 259 -57.04 -27.75 -41.88
CA ARG A 259 -57.28 -29.11 -41.34
C ARG A 259 -56.45 -30.18 -42.11
N VAL A 260 -56.46 -31.44 -41.65
CA VAL A 260 -56.33 -32.74 -42.38
C VAL A 260 -55.05 -33.60 -42.15
N GLN A 261 -55.31 -34.89 -41.91
CA GLN A 261 -54.51 -36.10 -41.62
C GLN A 261 -54.90 -37.19 -42.69
N PRO A 262 -54.50 -38.49 -42.70
CA PRO A 262 -53.35 -39.23 -42.11
C PRO A 262 -52.71 -40.35 -43.01
N ASN A 263 -51.72 -41.09 -42.47
CA ASN A 263 -51.28 -42.51 -42.76
C ASN A 263 -50.64 -42.85 -44.15
N ASP A 264 -49.83 -43.93 -44.34
CA ASP A 264 -49.72 -45.24 -43.65
C ASP A 264 -48.35 -45.98 -43.84
N ALA A 265 -48.04 -46.95 -42.95
CA ALA A 265 -47.19 -48.16 -43.08
C ALA A 265 -45.66 -48.07 -43.44
N ARG A 266 -44.71 -48.91 -42.98
CA ARG A 266 -44.57 -50.13 -42.11
C ARG A 266 -43.03 -50.45 -41.96
N ALA A 267 -42.46 -51.39 -41.18
CA ALA A 267 -42.85 -52.31 -40.09
C ALA A 267 -41.59 -52.94 -39.41
N ASP A 268 -41.76 -53.60 -38.25
CA ASP A 268 -40.96 -54.72 -37.66
C ASP A 268 -39.48 -54.51 -37.19
N ARG A 269 -38.95 -55.19 -36.13
CA ARG A 269 -39.53 -55.77 -34.88
C ARG A 269 -38.41 -56.27 -33.92
N ILE A 270 -38.76 -56.45 -32.63
CA ILE A 270 -38.14 -57.31 -31.58
C ILE A 270 -37.02 -56.70 -30.69
N SER A 271 -37.31 -56.66 -29.38
CA SER A 271 -36.43 -56.36 -28.24
C SER A 271 -35.67 -57.60 -27.74
N PRO A 272 -34.69 -57.43 -26.83
CA PRO A 272 -34.97 -57.63 -25.39
C PRO A 272 -34.44 -56.46 -24.55
N ALA A 273 -34.77 -56.23 -23.27
CA ALA A 273 -35.74 -56.72 -22.30
C ALA A 273 -35.20 -56.29 -20.92
N LEU A 274 -36.06 -55.69 -20.08
CA LEU A 274 -36.19 -55.94 -18.62
C LEU A 274 -34.95 -55.65 -17.70
N VAL A 275 -35.06 -55.18 -16.45
CA VAL A 275 -36.11 -55.17 -15.41
C VAL A 275 -36.01 -53.79 -14.68
N ASP A 276 -37.06 -52.97 -14.50
CA ASP A 276 -38.15 -53.08 -13.48
C ASP A 276 -37.66 -52.93 -12.01
N ASN A 277 -38.37 -52.37 -11.02
CA ASN A 277 -39.57 -51.49 -11.04
C ASN A 277 -39.90 -50.94 -9.63
N TYR A 278 -40.60 -49.80 -9.56
CA TYR A 278 -41.66 -49.42 -8.57
C TYR A 278 -41.31 -49.41 -7.05
N VAL A 279 -42.09 -48.84 -6.11
CA VAL A 279 -43.53 -48.46 -5.98
C VAL A 279 -43.56 -47.05 -5.32
N ALA A 280 -44.17 -45.96 -5.81
CA ALA A 280 -45.51 -45.67 -6.37
C ALA A 280 -46.55 -45.14 -5.35
N GLN A 281 -47.28 -44.11 -5.79
CA GLN A 281 -48.62 -43.68 -5.32
C GLN A 281 -48.71 -42.99 -3.92
N LYS A 282 -49.63 -42.03 -3.69
CA LYS A 282 -50.89 -41.77 -4.41
C LYS A 282 -51.43 -40.35 -4.21
N MET A 283 -52.05 -39.78 -5.27
CA MET A 283 -53.17 -38.81 -5.26
C MET A 283 -52.96 -37.44 -4.57
N ASN A 284 -53.60 -36.34 -4.98
CA ASN A 284 -54.24 -35.85 -6.23
C ASN A 284 -54.86 -34.48 -5.89
N GLN A 285 -55.33 -33.75 -6.90
CA GLN A 285 -56.10 -32.48 -6.83
C GLN A 285 -55.21 -31.21 -6.77
N ARG A 286 -55.40 -30.21 -7.66
CA ARG A 286 -56.32 -30.08 -8.83
C ARG A 286 -55.78 -28.99 -9.78
N LEU A 287 -55.98 -29.19 -11.10
CA LEU A 287 -56.35 -28.23 -12.18
C LEU A 287 -55.75 -26.80 -12.23
N ASP A 288 -55.46 -26.19 -13.39
CA ASP A 288 -55.37 -26.70 -14.78
C ASP A 288 -54.62 -25.71 -15.71
N ASN A 289 -53.87 -26.28 -16.65
CA ASN A 289 -53.49 -25.85 -18.01
C ASN A 289 -53.59 -24.39 -18.54
N GLY A 290 -52.51 -23.99 -19.23
CA GLY A 290 -52.53 -23.41 -20.59
C GLY A 290 -51.69 -22.15 -20.79
N TYR A 291 -50.91 -21.93 -21.84
CA TYR A 291 -50.39 -22.71 -22.99
C TYR A 291 -49.45 -21.75 -23.77
N CYS A 292 -48.59 -22.22 -24.67
CA CYS A 292 -47.71 -21.34 -25.47
C CYS A 292 -48.40 -20.72 -26.71
N GLU A 293 -48.00 -19.50 -27.06
CA GLU A 293 -48.05 -18.88 -28.41
C GLU A 293 -46.60 -18.38 -28.67
N TYR A 294 -45.93 -18.54 -29.82
CA TYR A 294 -46.24 -18.05 -31.17
C TYR A 294 -45.83 -19.04 -32.29
N SER A 295 -45.88 -18.65 -33.58
CA SER A 295 -45.81 -19.55 -34.75
C SER A 295 -44.73 -19.19 -35.79
N CYS A 296 -44.36 -20.15 -36.65
CA CYS A 296 -43.26 -20.02 -37.63
C CYS A 296 -43.36 -18.93 -38.70
N ARG A 297 -44.33 -18.01 -38.64
CA ARG A 297 -44.41 -16.86 -39.56
C ARG A 297 -43.56 -15.66 -39.10
N ASP A 298 -43.28 -15.57 -37.80
CA ASP A 298 -42.47 -14.49 -37.21
C ASP A 298 -40.99 -14.59 -37.64
N PHE A 299 -40.47 -15.81 -37.81
CA PHE A 299 -39.13 -16.08 -38.35
C PHE A 299 -38.87 -15.48 -39.75
N SER A 300 -39.91 -15.25 -40.57
CA SER A 300 -39.71 -14.76 -41.95
C SER A 300 -39.50 -13.25 -42.05
N LYS A 301 -39.87 -12.46 -41.03
CA LYS A 301 -39.55 -11.02 -41.01
C LYS A 301 -38.11 -10.79 -40.54
N MET A 302 -37.70 -11.56 -39.53
CA MET A 302 -36.36 -11.56 -38.94
C MET A 302 -35.23 -11.82 -39.97
N PHE A 303 -35.53 -12.54 -41.05
CA PHE A 303 -34.56 -12.84 -42.11
C PHE A 303 -34.32 -11.69 -43.11
N THR A 304 -35.19 -10.67 -43.14
CA THR A 304 -35.04 -9.51 -44.03
C THR A 304 -34.12 -8.45 -43.42
N ASP A 305 -34.23 -8.19 -42.11
CA ASP A 305 -33.36 -7.24 -41.41
C ASP A 305 -31.90 -7.73 -41.34
N PHE A 306 -31.71 -9.06 -41.36
CA PHE A 306 -30.40 -9.71 -41.48
C PHE A 306 -29.66 -9.43 -42.80
N GLN A 307 -30.32 -8.85 -43.82
CA GLN A 307 -29.64 -8.45 -45.06
C GLN A 307 -28.98 -7.07 -44.96
N GLY A 308 -29.40 -6.19 -44.04
CA GLY A 308 -28.74 -4.90 -43.80
C GLY A 308 -27.36 -5.06 -43.16
N PHE A 309 -27.21 -6.00 -42.21
CA PHE A 309 -25.97 -6.24 -41.49
C PHE A 309 -24.82 -6.72 -42.41
N ASN A 310 -25.15 -7.46 -43.47
CA ASN A 310 -24.18 -7.92 -44.48
C ASN A 310 -23.54 -6.78 -45.28
N VAL A 311 -24.16 -5.60 -45.36
CA VAL A 311 -23.56 -4.42 -46.02
C VAL A 311 -22.48 -3.79 -45.15
N ILE A 312 -22.71 -3.73 -43.84
CA ILE A 312 -21.74 -3.19 -42.85
C ILE A 312 -20.52 -4.12 -42.76
N VAL A 313 -20.75 -5.43 -42.61
CA VAL A 313 -19.66 -6.44 -42.61
C VAL A 313 -18.91 -6.47 -43.94
N GLY A 314 -19.58 -6.26 -45.07
CA GLY A 314 -18.95 -6.19 -46.39
C GLY A 314 -18.06 -4.97 -46.63
N ASN A 315 -18.36 -3.83 -45.97
CA ASN A 315 -17.47 -2.66 -45.97
C ASN A 315 -16.26 -2.91 -45.06
N LEU A 316 -16.50 -3.39 -43.83
CA LEU A 316 -15.43 -3.70 -42.87
C LEU A 316 -14.42 -4.73 -43.42
N MET A 317 -14.88 -5.74 -44.16
CA MET A 317 -13.99 -6.69 -44.85
C MET A 317 -13.15 -6.05 -45.97
N LYS A 318 -13.67 -5.06 -46.69
CA LYS A 318 -12.89 -4.34 -47.71
C LYS A 318 -11.81 -3.47 -47.11
N ASP A 319 -12.08 -2.84 -45.97
CA ASP A 319 -11.10 -2.01 -45.26
C ASP A 319 -9.98 -2.88 -44.69
N ILE A 320 -10.30 -4.10 -44.21
CA ILE A 320 -9.31 -5.11 -43.80
C ILE A 320 -8.48 -5.62 -45.00
N GLU A 321 -9.09 -5.94 -46.15
CA GLU A 321 -8.35 -6.31 -47.38
C GLU A 321 -7.46 -5.15 -47.90
N HIS A 322 -7.83 -3.90 -47.64
CA HIS A 322 -7.03 -2.73 -47.99
C HIS A 322 -5.78 -2.63 -47.09
N MET A 323 -5.96 -2.75 -45.76
CA MET A 323 -4.86 -2.79 -44.80
C MET A 323 -3.91 -3.98 -44.99
N GLU A 324 -4.41 -5.15 -45.44
CA GLU A 324 -3.54 -6.29 -45.75
C GLU A 324 -2.62 -6.00 -46.95
N LYS A 325 -3.14 -5.32 -47.98
CA LYS A 325 -2.35 -4.89 -49.15
C LYS A 325 -1.32 -3.82 -48.85
N GLU A 326 -1.64 -2.84 -47.99
CA GLU A 326 -0.64 -1.84 -47.57
C GLU A 326 0.49 -2.48 -46.74
N ASN A 327 0.15 -3.45 -45.88
CA ASN A 327 1.14 -4.26 -45.17
C ASN A 327 1.96 -5.18 -46.09
N GLU A 328 1.41 -5.64 -47.21
CA GLU A 328 2.15 -6.42 -48.21
C GLU A 328 3.20 -5.55 -48.96
N VAL A 329 2.91 -4.25 -49.19
CA VAL A 329 3.88 -3.29 -49.73
C VAL A 329 5.02 -2.99 -48.73
N LEU A 330 4.70 -2.93 -47.43
CA LEU A 330 5.71 -2.82 -46.36
C LEU A 330 6.59 -4.07 -46.23
N ARG A 331 5.99 -5.27 -46.23
CA ARG A 331 6.74 -6.55 -46.20
C ARG A 331 7.68 -6.69 -47.41
N ASN A 332 7.25 -6.28 -48.60
CA ASN A 332 8.08 -6.34 -49.80
C ASN A 332 9.21 -5.28 -49.85
N ARG A 333 9.17 -4.24 -49.01
CA ARG A 333 10.29 -3.30 -48.83
C ARG A 333 11.28 -3.72 -47.74
N LEU A 334 10.85 -4.49 -46.74
CA LEU A 334 11.70 -5.03 -45.66
C LEU A 334 12.29 -6.42 -45.97
N GLY A 335 11.88 -7.05 -47.07
CA GLY A 335 12.22 -8.44 -47.42
C GLY A 335 13.62 -8.74 -47.98
N LYS A 336 14.68 -7.99 -47.62
CA LYS A 336 16.07 -8.29 -48.02
C LYS A 336 17.16 -7.91 -46.99
N SER A 337 17.13 -8.51 -45.81
CA SER A 337 18.34 -9.14 -45.25
C SER A 337 17.94 -10.27 -44.30
N LYS A 338 18.74 -11.32 -44.27
CA LYS A 338 18.59 -12.45 -43.34
C LYS A 338 19.84 -12.57 -42.46
N GLU A 339 20.31 -11.43 -41.95
CA GLU A 339 21.44 -11.31 -41.03
C GLU A 339 20.96 -10.64 -39.74
N SER A 340 21.42 -11.17 -38.61
CA SER A 340 21.26 -10.53 -37.31
C SER A 340 21.92 -9.14 -37.35
N MET A 341 21.33 -8.15 -36.69
CA MET A 341 21.87 -6.79 -36.66
C MET A 341 21.75 -6.22 -35.26
N CYS A 342 22.76 -5.46 -34.84
CA CYS A 342 22.81 -4.80 -33.55
C CYS A 342 22.74 -3.28 -33.73
N TRP A 343 22.12 -2.61 -32.77
CA TRP A 343 21.95 -1.16 -32.77
C TRP A 343 22.84 -0.55 -31.69
N HIS A 344 23.62 0.46 -32.06
CA HIS A 344 24.45 1.21 -31.11
C HIS A 344 24.65 2.65 -31.60
N ASP A 345 24.26 3.59 -30.74
CA ASP A 345 24.45 5.04 -30.91
C ASP A 345 24.04 5.58 -32.30
N GLY A 346 22.79 5.30 -32.70
CA GLY A 346 22.21 5.78 -33.96
C GLY A 346 22.66 5.03 -35.23
N ARG A 347 23.50 4.00 -35.11
CA ARG A 347 24.00 3.20 -36.24
C ARG A 347 23.67 1.72 -36.11
N VAL A 348 23.50 1.07 -37.26
CA VAL A 348 23.21 -0.37 -37.40
C VAL A 348 24.50 -1.09 -37.78
N TYR A 349 24.81 -2.19 -37.07
CA TYR A 349 25.97 -3.04 -37.30
C TYR A 349 25.51 -4.48 -37.61
N GLU A 350 26.13 -5.11 -38.61
CA GLU A 350 25.83 -6.49 -39.04
C GLU A 350 26.33 -7.55 -38.04
N ASN A 351 25.79 -8.76 -38.08
CA ASN A 351 26.21 -9.84 -37.17
C ASN A 351 27.71 -10.13 -37.32
N ARG A 352 28.43 -10.15 -36.21
CA ARG A 352 29.90 -10.25 -36.08
C ARG A 352 30.69 -9.07 -36.63
N ALA A 353 30.04 -7.93 -36.91
CA ALA A 353 30.77 -6.69 -37.14
C ALA A 353 31.40 -6.22 -35.82
N GLU A 354 32.70 -5.90 -35.87
CA GLU A 354 33.47 -5.29 -34.78
C GLU A 354 33.66 -3.79 -35.07
N TRP A 355 33.45 -2.93 -34.08
CA TRP A 355 33.70 -1.49 -34.18
C TRP A 355 34.27 -0.92 -32.88
N THR A 356 35.18 0.04 -32.97
CA THR A 356 35.70 0.81 -31.83
C THR A 356 34.83 2.03 -31.57
N VAL A 357 34.45 2.22 -30.31
CA VAL A 357 33.62 3.34 -29.84
C VAL A 357 34.50 4.50 -29.37
N ASP A 358 35.59 4.19 -28.67
CA ASP A 358 36.72 5.09 -28.44
C ASP A 358 38.05 4.34 -28.53
N GLY A 359 39.17 5.01 -28.21
CA GLY A 359 40.52 4.45 -28.31
C GLY A 359 40.84 3.26 -27.39
N CYS A 360 39.95 2.89 -26.46
CA CYS A 360 40.14 1.78 -25.52
C CYS A 360 38.92 0.82 -25.45
N LEU A 361 37.84 1.07 -26.21
CA LEU A 361 36.60 0.28 -26.18
C LEU A 361 36.22 -0.24 -27.57
N SER A 362 36.20 -1.57 -27.75
CA SER A 362 35.81 -2.26 -28.98
C SER A 362 34.58 -3.14 -28.75
N CYS A 363 33.55 -2.99 -29.58
CA CYS A 363 32.30 -3.74 -29.50
C CYS A 363 32.13 -4.68 -30.70
N VAL A 364 31.50 -5.83 -30.48
CA VAL A 364 31.08 -6.78 -31.52
C VAL A 364 29.57 -7.00 -31.46
N CYS A 365 28.93 -7.11 -32.61
CA CYS A 365 27.54 -7.56 -32.69
C CYS A 365 27.50 -9.10 -32.67
N GLU A 366 26.76 -9.72 -31.75
CA GLU A 366 26.54 -11.17 -31.77
C GLU A 366 25.06 -11.51 -31.54
N ASP A 367 24.43 -12.07 -32.56
CA ASP A 367 23.02 -12.48 -32.63
C ASP A 367 22.04 -11.44 -32.07
N SER A 368 22.17 -10.22 -32.60
CA SER A 368 21.37 -9.03 -32.27
C SER A 368 21.63 -8.46 -30.86
N LYS A 369 22.75 -8.82 -30.22
CA LYS A 369 23.24 -8.20 -28.98
C LYS A 369 24.61 -7.58 -29.18
N THR A 370 24.77 -6.32 -28.76
CA THR A 370 26.06 -5.62 -28.74
C THR A 370 26.87 -6.06 -27.53
N LEU A 371 28.05 -6.64 -27.75
CA LEU A 371 29.00 -7.08 -26.72
C LEU A 371 30.26 -6.21 -26.79
N CYS A 372 30.45 -5.33 -25.81
CA CYS A 372 31.62 -4.44 -25.74
C CYS A 372 32.71 -4.99 -24.83
N HIS A 373 33.96 -4.95 -25.30
CA HIS A 373 35.16 -5.31 -24.58
C HIS A 373 36.06 -4.07 -24.44
N GLN A 374 36.55 -3.84 -23.23
CA GLN A 374 37.42 -2.71 -22.88
C GLN A 374 38.82 -3.25 -22.59
N GLU A 375 39.83 -2.79 -23.33
CA GLU A 375 41.21 -3.23 -23.07
C GLU A 375 41.81 -2.48 -21.87
N PHE A 376 42.38 -3.23 -20.92
CA PHE A 376 42.99 -2.68 -19.72
C PHE A 376 44.52 -2.70 -19.83
N CYS A 377 45.14 -1.51 -19.87
CA CYS A 377 46.58 -1.35 -19.93
C CYS A 377 47.29 -1.85 -18.65
N PRO A 378 48.42 -2.57 -18.76
CA PRO A 378 49.27 -2.89 -17.61
C PRO A 378 49.84 -1.61 -16.96
N PRO A 379 49.96 -1.52 -15.63
CA PRO A 379 50.55 -0.37 -14.97
C PRO A 379 52.05 -0.26 -15.28
N VAL A 380 52.48 0.89 -15.79
CA VAL A 380 53.89 1.17 -16.14
C VAL A 380 54.45 2.24 -15.20
N ALA A 381 55.56 1.95 -14.53
CA ALA A 381 56.17 2.84 -13.54
C ALA A 381 57.40 3.57 -14.10
N CYS A 382 57.25 4.85 -14.45
CA CYS A 382 58.33 5.82 -14.63
C CYS A 382 57.83 7.25 -14.43
N MET A 383 58.75 8.21 -14.36
CA MET A 383 58.42 9.63 -14.12
C MET A 383 57.97 10.43 -15.35
N ASN A 384 58.25 9.96 -16.58
CA ASN A 384 57.81 10.61 -17.82
C ASN A 384 57.34 9.55 -18.81
N ALA A 385 56.02 9.36 -18.86
CA ALA A 385 55.35 8.51 -19.83
C ALA A 385 54.54 9.36 -20.82
N THR A 386 54.65 9.07 -22.11
CA THR A 386 53.95 9.80 -23.17
C THR A 386 53.17 8.84 -24.05
N ILE A 387 51.94 9.22 -24.40
CA ILE A 387 51.00 8.44 -25.22
C ILE A 387 51.08 8.94 -26.67
N PRO A 388 51.42 8.10 -27.67
CA PRO A 388 51.30 8.46 -29.08
C PRO A 388 49.84 8.48 -29.54
N GLU A 389 49.49 9.37 -30.47
CA GLU A 389 48.13 9.43 -31.04
C GLU A 389 47.75 8.09 -31.69
N GLY A 390 46.68 7.46 -31.18
CA GLY A 390 46.11 6.21 -31.70
C GLY A 390 46.37 4.95 -30.87
N GLU A 391 47.12 4.98 -29.76
CA GLU A 391 47.28 3.84 -28.83
C GLU A 391 46.70 4.14 -27.43
N CYS A 392 46.10 3.14 -26.78
CA CYS A 392 45.46 3.27 -25.46
C CYS A 392 46.46 3.35 -24.26
N CYS A 393 47.70 2.85 -24.39
CA CYS A 393 48.58 2.58 -23.25
C CYS A 393 49.89 3.42 -23.21
N PRO A 394 50.26 4.02 -22.05
CA PRO A 394 51.48 4.83 -21.91
C PRO A 394 52.78 4.00 -21.86
N LYS A 395 53.89 4.57 -22.38
CA LYS A 395 55.23 3.94 -22.39
C LYS A 395 56.30 4.85 -21.75
N CYS A 396 57.35 4.21 -21.21
CA CYS A 396 58.26 4.80 -20.23
C CYS A 396 59.75 4.78 -20.64
N SER A 397 60.48 5.85 -20.36
CA SER A 397 61.94 5.96 -20.55
C SER A 397 62.71 5.75 -19.22
N ALA A 398 63.94 5.22 -19.28
CA ALA A 398 64.56 4.51 -18.15
C ALA A 398 65.74 5.24 -17.47
N SER A 399 65.76 5.28 -16.12
CA SER A 399 66.95 5.11 -15.24
C SER A 399 66.67 5.24 -13.72
N ASP A 400 67.09 4.22 -12.95
CA ASP A 400 67.63 4.21 -11.55
C ASP A 400 66.76 4.35 -10.25
N ARG A 401 67.34 3.88 -9.12
CA ARG A 401 66.77 3.53 -7.78
C ARG A 401 67.66 4.03 -6.61
N ASP A 402 67.18 4.02 -5.34
CA ASP A 402 68.05 3.72 -4.16
C ASP A 402 67.33 3.37 -2.80
N ASP A 403 68.10 2.85 -1.81
CA ASP A 403 67.93 2.86 -0.31
C ASP A 403 67.36 1.68 0.56
N GLY A 404 67.75 0.43 0.27
CA GLY A 404 68.46 -0.49 1.20
C GLY A 404 67.96 -1.10 2.56
N TRP A 405 66.93 -0.62 3.28
CA TRP A 405 66.56 -1.18 4.63
C TRP A 405 65.38 -2.19 4.65
N SER A 406 65.40 -3.20 5.54
CA SER A 406 64.21 -4.05 5.79
C SER A 406 63.24 -3.48 6.86
N PRO A 407 61.96 -3.88 6.84
CA PRO A 407 60.99 -3.57 7.91
C PRO A 407 61.33 -4.21 9.27
N TRP A 408 60.69 -3.72 10.33
CA TRP A 408 60.77 -4.26 11.69
C TRP A 408 59.87 -5.48 11.89
N SER A 409 60.34 -6.49 12.64
CA SER A 409 59.59 -7.66 13.10
C SER A 409 58.47 -7.26 14.07
N GLU A 410 57.66 -8.22 14.51
CA GLU A 410 56.73 -7.98 15.61
C GLU A 410 57.35 -8.08 17.02
N TRP A 411 56.58 -7.57 17.98
CA TRP A 411 56.94 -7.43 19.40
C TRP A 411 56.81 -8.75 20.18
N THR A 412 57.84 -9.15 20.94
CA THR A 412 57.81 -10.35 21.81
C THR A 412 56.69 -10.32 22.85
N GLU A 413 56.36 -11.46 23.48
CA GLU A 413 55.42 -11.48 24.61
C GLU A 413 55.85 -10.57 25.78
N CYS A 414 54.86 -10.20 26.60
CA CYS A 414 55.04 -9.29 27.73
C CYS A 414 55.84 -9.94 28.85
N THR A 415 56.90 -9.28 29.35
CA THR A 415 57.78 -9.83 30.40
C THR A 415 57.15 -10.06 31.78
N VAL A 416 55.83 -9.86 31.95
CA VAL A 416 55.10 -10.05 33.22
C VAL A 416 53.75 -10.72 32.97
N THR A 417 53.25 -11.47 33.96
CA THR A 417 51.98 -12.22 33.87
C THR A 417 50.77 -11.48 34.44
N CYS A 418 50.97 -10.41 35.21
CA CYS A 418 50.00 -9.36 35.49
C CYS A 418 50.74 -8.02 35.64
N GLY A 419 50.01 -6.91 35.55
CA GLY A 419 50.60 -5.56 35.63
C GLY A 419 51.39 -5.18 34.37
N PHE A 420 52.14 -4.08 34.47
CA PHE A 420 52.88 -3.52 33.34
C PHE A 420 54.23 -4.23 33.11
N GLY A 421 54.44 -4.75 31.90
CA GLY A 421 55.71 -5.33 31.43
C GLY A 421 56.23 -4.67 30.16
N SER A 422 57.12 -5.36 29.44
CA SER A 422 57.71 -4.89 28.19
C SER A 422 57.88 -5.97 27.13
N GLN A 423 58.03 -5.54 25.87
CA GLN A 423 58.18 -6.35 24.64
C GLN A 423 59.33 -5.79 23.78
N GLN A 424 59.98 -6.61 22.93
CA GLN A 424 61.06 -6.18 22.02
C GLN A 424 60.85 -6.63 20.56
N ARG A 425 61.41 -5.92 19.57
CA ARG A 425 61.35 -6.27 18.13
C ARG A 425 62.60 -5.85 17.35
N GLY A 426 62.89 -6.41 16.17
CA GLY A 426 64.13 -6.13 15.41
C GLY A 426 63.99 -6.08 13.88
N ARG A 427 64.96 -5.46 13.18
CA ARG A 427 65.05 -5.38 11.70
C ARG A 427 66.46 -5.65 11.19
N SER A 428 66.64 -5.85 9.89
CA SER A 428 67.94 -6.12 9.25
C SER A 428 68.22 -5.19 8.05
N CYS A 429 69.50 -5.07 7.69
CA CYS A 429 69.97 -4.29 6.55
C CYS A 429 70.45 -5.22 5.44
N ASP A 430 70.11 -4.92 4.19
CA ASP A 430 70.76 -5.52 3.03
C ASP A 430 71.93 -4.63 2.56
N ARG A 431 73.16 -5.09 2.82
CA ARG A 431 74.39 -4.32 2.56
C ARG A 431 74.86 -4.36 1.11
N THR A 432 74.05 -4.90 0.19
CA THR A 432 74.47 -5.18 -1.19
C THR A 432 74.02 -4.12 -2.20
N SER A 433 73.19 -3.14 -1.79
CA SER A 433 72.78 -2.02 -2.64
C SER A 433 72.99 -0.62 -2.02
N SER A 434 72.75 -0.41 -0.73
CA SER A 434 72.90 0.93 -0.10
C SER A 434 73.41 0.85 1.36
N ALA A 435 73.87 1.98 1.93
CA ALA A 435 74.55 2.02 3.23
C ALA A 435 73.63 2.35 4.42
N CYS A 436 73.05 1.32 5.02
CA CYS A 436 72.13 1.39 6.16
C CYS A 436 72.71 2.05 7.44
N SER A 437 72.09 3.14 7.92
CA SER A 437 72.36 3.74 9.25
C SER A 437 71.09 3.83 10.10
N GLY A 438 71.14 3.29 11.33
CA GLY A 438 70.00 3.22 12.27
C GLY A 438 70.03 1.98 13.18
N PRO A 439 69.26 1.97 14.29
CA PRO A 439 69.19 0.82 15.19
C PRO A 439 68.42 -0.36 14.58
N TYR A 440 68.73 -1.57 15.07
CA TYR A 440 68.19 -2.84 14.59
C TYR A 440 67.37 -3.62 15.62
N VAL A 441 67.22 -3.11 16.86
CA VAL A 441 66.26 -3.60 17.90
C VAL A 441 65.53 -2.41 18.56
N GLN A 442 64.25 -2.59 18.90
CA GLN A 442 63.31 -1.63 19.53
C GLN A 442 62.70 -2.26 20.82
N THR A 443 62.21 -1.46 21.78
CA THR A 443 61.56 -1.92 23.06
C THR A 443 60.27 -1.11 23.35
N ARG A 444 59.14 -1.75 23.72
CA ARG A 444 57.87 -1.10 24.15
C ARG A 444 57.31 -1.69 25.44
N LYS A 445 56.30 -1.06 26.06
CA LYS A 445 55.58 -1.54 27.26
C LYS A 445 54.23 -2.18 26.92
N CYS A 446 53.73 -3.03 27.82
CA CYS A 446 52.48 -3.81 27.71
C CYS A 446 51.83 -4.00 29.10
N LEU A 447 50.56 -4.41 29.17
CA LEU A 447 49.77 -4.63 30.41
C LEU A 447 48.78 -5.78 30.18
N LEU A 448 48.69 -6.76 31.09
CA LEU A 448 47.87 -7.97 30.88
C LEU A 448 46.72 -8.21 31.87
N GLN A 449 46.78 -7.70 33.11
CA GLN A 449 45.63 -7.59 34.04
C GLN A 449 46.04 -6.77 35.28
N GLU A 450 45.11 -6.24 36.07
CA GLU A 450 45.46 -5.57 37.34
C GLU A 450 45.91 -6.60 38.41
N CYS A 451 47.12 -6.43 38.94
CA CYS A 451 47.60 -7.22 40.07
C CYS A 451 46.98 -6.73 41.39
N ASN A 452 46.72 -7.64 42.33
CA ASN A 452 46.18 -7.34 43.67
C ASN A 452 47.04 -6.30 44.43
N THR A 453 46.46 -5.17 44.81
CA THR A 453 47.14 -3.89 45.09
C THR A 453 47.68 -3.70 46.50
N GLN A 454 47.89 -4.77 47.27
CA GLN A 454 48.19 -4.71 48.72
C GLN A 454 49.65 -5.03 49.12
N ILE A 455 50.59 -5.21 48.18
CA ILE A 455 51.97 -5.67 48.50
C ILE A 455 53.05 -4.71 47.97
N LYS A 456 53.87 -4.18 48.87
CA LYS A 456 55.01 -3.30 48.59
C LYS A 456 56.26 -4.10 48.19
N GLN A 457 56.98 -3.67 47.15
CA GLN A 457 58.13 -4.41 46.59
C GLN A 457 59.37 -3.52 46.38
N ASP A 458 60.46 -3.82 47.11
CA ASP A 458 61.76 -3.13 46.99
C ASP A 458 62.58 -3.62 45.76
N GLY A 459 63.49 -2.78 45.27
CA GLY A 459 64.27 -3.00 44.04
C GLY A 459 65.52 -3.86 44.23
N GLY A 460 65.71 -4.82 43.32
CA GLY A 460 66.88 -5.69 43.26
C GLY A 460 67.77 -5.44 42.04
N TRP A 461 69.08 -5.36 42.27
CA TRP A 461 70.09 -5.36 41.21
C TRP A 461 70.08 -6.69 40.46
N SER A 462 70.04 -6.65 39.12
CA SER A 462 70.42 -7.79 38.28
C SER A 462 71.90 -8.15 38.49
N HIS A 463 72.26 -9.36 38.09
CA HIS A 463 73.63 -9.82 38.12
C HIS A 463 74.54 -8.93 37.26
N TRP A 464 75.78 -8.73 37.72
CA TRP A 464 76.79 -8.03 36.93
C TRP A 464 77.08 -8.77 35.62
N SER A 465 77.25 -8.02 34.54
CA SER A 465 77.89 -8.52 33.33
C SER A 465 79.28 -9.07 33.67
N PRO A 466 79.81 -10.00 32.86
CA PRO A 466 81.22 -10.34 32.89
C PRO A 466 82.11 -9.08 32.73
N TRP A 467 83.32 -9.17 33.27
CA TRP A 467 84.38 -8.19 33.01
C TRP A 467 84.86 -8.32 31.56
N SER A 468 85.06 -7.19 30.88
CA SER A 468 85.65 -7.16 29.53
C SER A 468 87.07 -7.72 29.51
N SER A 469 87.58 -8.07 28.32
CA SER A 469 89.00 -8.41 28.16
C SER A 469 89.91 -7.26 28.63
N CYS A 470 91.08 -7.61 29.17
CA CYS A 470 92.11 -6.63 29.52
C CYS A 470 92.63 -5.93 28.26
N SER A 471 92.76 -4.61 28.27
CA SER A 471 93.06 -3.81 27.07
C SER A 471 94.47 -4.00 26.45
N VAL A 472 95.30 -4.92 26.96
CA VAL A 472 96.63 -5.27 26.41
C VAL A 472 96.95 -6.77 26.57
N SER A 473 97.84 -7.30 25.73
CA SER A 473 98.18 -8.73 25.68
C SER A 473 99.34 -9.17 26.60
N CYS A 474 100.33 -8.31 26.86
CA CYS A 474 101.32 -8.40 27.94
C CYS A 474 101.61 -7.00 28.52
N GLY A 475 102.07 -6.88 29.78
CA GLY A 475 102.09 -5.60 30.49
C GLY A 475 100.70 -5.15 31.00
N SER A 476 100.48 -3.86 31.22
CA SER A 476 99.30 -3.34 31.95
C SER A 476 98.22 -2.65 31.12
N GLY A 477 96.95 -2.92 31.43
CA GLY A 477 95.75 -2.32 30.83
C GLY A 477 94.58 -2.17 31.81
N MET A 478 93.33 -2.09 31.30
CA MET A 478 92.10 -2.03 32.11
C MET A 478 90.97 -2.94 31.57
N THR A 479 89.96 -3.19 32.41
CA THR A 479 88.73 -3.95 32.13
C THR A 479 87.50 -3.30 32.79
N THR A 480 86.29 -3.52 32.25
CA THR A 480 85.00 -2.87 32.64
C THR A 480 83.84 -3.87 32.74
N ARG A 481 82.84 -3.64 33.62
CA ARG A 481 81.54 -4.36 33.67
C ARG A 481 80.36 -3.48 34.14
N ILE A 482 79.12 -3.93 33.94
CA ILE A 482 77.87 -3.20 34.23
C ILE A 482 76.75 -4.06 34.87
N ARG A 483 75.78 -3.45 35.58
CA ARG A 483 74.54 -4.08 36.09
C ARG A 483 73.37 -3.09 36.16
N LEU A 484 72.13 -3.58 36.19
CA LEU A 484 70.89 -2.77 36.11
C LEU A 484 69.91 -3.08 37.27
N CYS A 485 69.12 -2.11 37.75
CA CYS A 485 68.16 -2.30 38.84
C CYS A 485 66.81 -2.80 38.29
N ASN A 486 66.68 -4.11 38.05
CA ASN A 486 65.52 -4.69 37.38
C ASN A 486 65.25 -6.18 37.73
N SER A 487 65.71 -6.67 38.88
CA SER A 487 65.50 -8.07 39.29
C SER A 487 65.25 -8.19 40.81
N PRO A 488 64.03 -7.85 41.29
CA PRO A 488 62.91 -7.22 40.57
C PRO A 488 63.05 -5.68 40.52
N ALA A 489 62.24 -5.00 39.72
CA ALA A 489 62.15 -3.53 39.77
C ALA A 489 61.28 -3.08 40.96
N PRO A 490 61.62 -1.97 41.65
CA PRO A 490 60.84 -1.47 42.80
C PRO A 490 59.44 -0.97 42.39
N GLN A 491 58.43 -1.29 43.19
CA GLN A 491 57.03 -0.88 42.99
C GLN A 491 56.34 -0.52 44.33
N LEU A 492 55.24 0.25 44.27
CA LEU A 492 54.43 0.66 45.43
C LEU A 492 55.24 1.30 46.58
N GLY A 493 56.12 2.24 46.22
CA GLY A 493 56.96 2.99 47.17
C GLY A 493 58.08 2.16 47.80
N GLY A 494 58.45 1.03 47.19
CA GLY A 494 59.66 0.28 47.51
C GLY A 494 60.94 1.05 47.21
N LYS A 495 62.03 0.69 47.90
CA LYS A 495 63.33 1.37 47.81
C LYS A 495 64.07 1.03 46.52
N ASP A 496 64.71 2.04 45.94
CA ASP A 496 65.55 1.89 44.74
C ASP A 496 66.90 1.22 45.05
N CYS A 497 67.55 0.65 44.04
CA CYS A 497 68.79 -0.11 44.23
C CYS A 497 69.98 0.81 44.54
N ILE A 498 70.58 0.65 45.72
CA ILE A 498 71.70 1.50 46.15
C ILE A 498 73.04 0.96 45.59
N GLY A 499 73.81 1.82 44.90
CA GLY A 499 75.17 1.56 44.42
C GLY A 499 75.41 1.91 42.94
N ASN A 500 76.68 1.85 42.50
CA ASN A 500 77.02 2.13 41.09
C ASN A 500 76.67 0.93 40.18
N GLY A 501 76.14 1.24 38.98
CA GLY A 501 75.81 0.26 37.93
C GLY A 501 76.94 -0.01 36.91
N ARG A 502 78.11 0.61 37.07
CA ARG A 502 79.30 0.41 36.21
C ARG A 502 80.58 0.39 37.05
N ASP A 503 81.49 -0.51 36.73
CA ASP A 503 82.71 -0.80 37.51
C ASP A 503 83.92 -0.98 36.57
N ASN A 504 85.08 -0.45 36.97
CA ASN A 504 86.31 -0.36 36.16
C ASN A 504 87.52 -0.84 36.98
N LYS A 505 88.30 -1.80 36.46
CA LYS A 505 89.45 -2.37 37.17
C LYS A 505 90.73 -2.35 36.32
N ARG A 506 91.87 -2.05 36.95
CA ARG A 506 93.20 -2.10 36.33
C ARG A 506 93.73 -3.54 36.31
N CYS A 507 94.33 -3.97 35.20
CA CYS A 507 94.92 -5.30 35.02
C CYS A 507 96.40 -5.17 34.63
N PHE A 508 97.26 -6.06 35.15
CA PHE A 508 98.69 -6.16 34.83
C PHE A 508 98.99 -7.61 34.43
N LYS A 509 99.78 -7.82 33.38
CA LYS A 509 100.29 -9.12 32.92
C LYS A 509 101.83 -9.19 32.96
N THR A 510 102.36 -10.39 33.14
CA THR A 510 103.72 -10.71 33.61
C THR A 510 104.70 -11.21 32.51
N SER A 511 105.96 -11.54 32.90
CA SER A 511 107.16 -11.77 32.06
C SER A 511 107.31 -13.12 31.31
N CYS A 512 108.36 -13.25 30.46
CA CYS A 512 108.64 -14.24 29.36
C CYS A 512 108.92 -15.77 29.69
N PRO A 513 109.44 -16.65 28.73
CA PRO A 513 109.07 -18.12 28.48
C PRO A 513 109.92 -19.40 28.89
N VAL A 514 109.28 -20.59 29.19
CA VAL A 514 109.78 -22.05 29.21
C VAL A 514 108.69 -23.19 28.99
N ASP A 515 108.89 -24.19 28.10
CA ASP A 515 107.85 -25.05 27.41
C ASP A 515 107.54 -26.51 27.97
N GLY A 516 106.50 -27.25 27.46
CA GLY A 516 106.04 -28.62 27.90
C GLY A 516 105.22 -29.53 26.90
N ASN A 517 104.83 -30.79 27.26
CA ASN A 517 104.35 -31.88 26.32
C ASN A 517 103.18 -32.86 26.77
N TRP A 518 102.44 -33.46 25.79
CA TRP A 518 101.12 -34.18 25.92
C TRP A 518 101.15 -35.66 26.40
N GLY A 519 100.00 -36.13 26.94
CA GLY A 519 99.60 -37.54 27.12
C GLY A 519 98.51 -38.07 26.14
N PRO A 520 98.01 -39.32 26.30
CA PRO A 520 97.12 -40.00 25.33
C PRO A 520 95.61 -39.67 25.42
N TRP A 521 94.87 -39.95 24.33
CA TRP A 521 93.43 -39.64 24.09
C TRP A 521 92.41 -40.72 24.51
N ALA A 522 91.18 -40.30 24.81
CA ALA A 522 89.99 -41.10 25.05
C ALA A 522 89.09 -41.33 23.80
N PRO A 523 88.05 -42.19 23.85
CA PRO A 523 87.09 -42.41 22.75
C PRO A 523 86.07 -41.27 22.55
N TRP A 524 85.43 -41.25 21.36
CA TRP A 524 84.41 -40.27 20.95
C TRP A 524 82.99 -40.53 21.50
N SER A 525 82.20 -39.47 21.71
CA SER A 525 80.78 -39.50 22.09
C SER A 525 79.80 -39.66 20.89
N LEU A 526 78.50 -39.82 21.17
CA LEU A 526 77.45 -39.97 20.15
C LEU A 526 76.86 -38.61 19.71
N CYS A 527 76.52 -38.48 18.43
CA CYS A 527 75.97 -37.25 17.84
C CYS A 527 74.54 -36.93 18.35
N PRO A 528 74.24 -35.68 18.81
CA PRO A 528 72.99 -35.36 19.49
C PRO A 528 71.80 -34.91 18.62
N VAL A 529 71.98 -34.59 17.33
CA VAL A 529 70.90 -34.09 16.43
C VAL A 529 70.93 -34.74 15.05
N SER A 530 69.77 -34.83 14.38
CA SER A 530 69.59 -35.54 13.09
C SER A 530 69.73 -34.65 11.84
N CYS A 531 69.50 -33.34 11.94
CA CYS A 531 69.83 -32.33 10.94
C CYS A 531 70.30 -31.03 11.63
N GLY A 532 70.84 -30.09 10.88
CA GLY A 532 71.30 -28.77 11.34
C GLY A 532 72.75 -28.69 11.79
N GLY A 533 73.44 -29.83 11.93
CA GLY A 533 74.80 -29.91 12.49
C GLY A 533 74.80 -30.13 14.00
N GLY A 534 75.27 -31.30 14.44
CA GLY A 534 75.56 -31.62 15.84
C GLY A 534 77.05 -31.70 16.11
N LEU A 535 77.46 -31.76 17.38
CA LEU A 535 78.85 -31.89 17.80
C LEU A 535 79.06 -33.16 18.63
N GLN A 536 80.11 -33.93 18.33
CA GLN A 536 80.59 -35.07 19.12
C GLN A 536 82.02 -34.79 19.64
N GLN A 537 82.45 -35.43 20.75
CA GLN A 537 83.61 -35.00 21.55
C GLN A 537 84.48 -36.14 22.14
N ARG A 538 85.80 -35.90 22.37
CA ARG A 538 86.76 -36.75 23.13
C ARG A 538 87.90 -35.94 23.81
N SER A 539 88.62 -36.48 24.82
CA SER A 539 89.64 -35.73 25.61
C SER A 539 91.01 -36.42 25.90
N ARG A 540 92.05 -35.64 26.25
CA ARG A 540 93.42 -36.00 26.71
C ARG A 540 94.01 -34.94 27.68
N LEU A 541 95.17 -35.20 28.30
CA LEU A 541 95.80 -34.28 29.29
C LEU A 541 97.29 -33.94 29.01
N CYS A 542 97.72 -32.71 29.37
CA CYS A 542 99.06 -32.13 29.16
C CYS A 542 99.90 -32.14 30.45
N ASN A 543 100.76 -33.14 30.65
CA ASN A 543 101.46 -33.32 31.94
C ASN A 543 102.88 -33.95 31.86
N ASN A 544 103.56 -33.91 30.71
CA ASN A 544 104.83 -34.62 30.51
C ASN A 544 105.84 -33.90 29.58
N PRO A 545 106.58 -32.86 30.03
CA PRO A 545 106.51 -32.17 31.32
C PRO A 545 105.59 -30.93 31.26
N GLU A 546 105.42 -30.26 32.41
CA GLU A 546 104.56 -29.08 32.54
C GLU A 546 105.34 -27.75 32.33
N PRO A 547 104.83 -26.77 31.55
CA PRO A 547 105.54 -25.51 31.25
C PRO A 547 105.52 -24.50 32.41
N MET A 548 106.56 -23.66 32.52
CA MET A 548 106.67 -22.60 33.54
C MET A 548 107.19 -21.29 32.98
N HIS A 549 106.91 -20.15 33.65
CA HIS A 549 107.37 -18.79 33.28
C HIS A 549 107.36 -18.59 31.76
N GLY A 550 106.16 -18.48 31.16
CA GLY A 550 105.80 -19.43 30.10
C GLY A 550 105.87 -18.96 28.64
N GLY A 551 106.14 -19.84 27.68
CA GLY A 551 106.40 -21.26 27.80
C GLY A 551 105.32 -22.05 27.08
N PHE A 552 105.63 -22.56 25.90
CA PHE A 552 104.69 -23.24 25.06
C PHE A 552 104.11 -24.45 25.80
N LYS A 553 102.81 -24.39 26.05
CA LYS A 553 102.02 -25.55 26.41
C LYS A 553 102.11 -26.59 25.30
N CYS A 554 101.83 -27.83 25.68
CA CYS A 554 101.64 -28.94 24.76
C CYS A 554 100.80 -28.50 23.54
N LEU A 555 101.33 -28.63 22.32
CA LEU A 555 100.69 -28.09 21.11
C LEU A 555 99.72 -29.11 20.48
N GLY A 556 98.51 -28.66 20.15
CA GLY A 556 97.34 -29.49 19.81
C GLY A 556 96.24 -29.33 20.87
N GLU A 557 95.03 -29.82 20.62
CA GLU A 557 93.91 -29.60 21.56
C GLU A 557 93.86 -30.69 22.65
N GLU A 558 93.22 -30.38 23.79
CA GLU A 558 93.00 -31.32 24.92
C GLU A 558 91.63 -32.01 24.86
N GLU A 559 90.66 -31.35 24.22
CA GLU A 559 89.41 -31.92 23.77
C GLU A 559 89.35 -31.75 22.25
N GLU A 560 88.81 -32.74 21.55
CA GLU A 560 88.62 -32.70 20.10
C GLU A 560 87.13 -32.82 19.81
N ASP A 561 86.65 -31.98 18.89
CA ASP A 561 85.24 -31.80 18.55
C ASP A 561 85.05 -32.03 17.04
N GLU A 562 84.07 -32.84 16.64
CA GLU A 562 83.71 -32.98 15.22
C GLU A 562 82.22 -32.69 14.96
N ILE A 563 81.96 -31.94 13.88
CA ILE A 563 80.59 -31.62 13.44
C ILE A 563 80.01 -32.80 12.63
N CYS A 564 78.97 -33.42 13.17
CA CYS A 564 78.16 -34.47 12.54
C CYS A 564 76.85 -33.91 11.95
N ASN A 565 76.22 -34.62 10.99
CA ASN A 565 74.87 -34.33 10.46
C ASN A 565 74.62 -32.89 9.90
N LYS A 566 75.51 -32.41 9.02
CA LYS A 566 75.61 -31.03 8.47
C LYS A 566 74.51 -30.57 7.47
N GLN A 567 73.33 -31.21 7.39
CA GLN A 567 72.30 -30.81 6.41
C GLN A 567 71.25 -29.88 7.03
N PRO A 568 70.85 -28.75 6.41
CA PRO A 568 69.90 -27.80 6.99
C PRO A 568 68.48 -28.36 7.10
N CYS A 569 67.73 -27.93 8.11
CA CYS A 569 66.34 -28.34 8.36
C CYS A 569 65.34 -27.29 7.78
N PRO A 570 64.10 -27.67 7.39
CA PRO A 570 63.13 -26.74 6.79
C PRO A 570 62.52 -25.72 7.78
N ILE A 571 62.07 -24.56 7.28
CA ILE A 571 61.47 -23.47 8.08
C ILE A 571 60.09 -23.12 7.50
N ASP A 572 59.09 -22.93 8.36
CA ASP A 572 57.71 -22.53 8.02
C ASP A 572 57.52 -21.02 8.23
N GLY A 573 57.18 -20.28 7.17
CA GLY A 573 57.14 -18.82 7.15
C GLY A 573 55.96 -18.15 7.87
N CYS A 574 54.85 -18.85 8.12
CA CYS A 574 53.65 -18.23 8.69
C CYS A 574 53.68 -18.03 10.21
N LEU A 575 54.67 -18.58 10.91
CA LEU A 575 54.86 -18.42 12.37
C LEU A 575 55.17 -16.97 12.81
N SER A 576 55.35 -16.06 11.86
CA SER A 576 55.63 -14.64 12.10
C SER A 576 54.39 -13.73 12.13
N ASN A 577 53.18 -14.28 11.95
CA ASN A 577 51.90 -13.56 11.79
C ASN A 577 51.97 -12.33 10.85
N PRO A 578 52.42 -12.48 9.59
CA PRO A 578 52.73 -11.35 8.72
C PRO A 578 51.50 -10.78 7.96
N CYS A 579 50.29 -11.19 8.32
CA CYS A 579 49.03 -10.76 7.70
C CYS A 579 48.22 -9.91 8.69
N PHE A 580 47.32 -9.06 8.18
CA PHE A 580 46.43 -8.23 8.99
C PHE A 580 45.54 -9.10 9.93
N GLU A 581 45.08 -8.54 11.04
CA GLU A 581 44.34 -9.30 12.06
C GLU A 581 43.08 -9.97 11.46
N GLY A 582 42.96 -11.29 11.63
CA GLY A 582 41.90 -12.12 11.03
C GLY A 582 42.19 -12.66 9.61
N VAL A 583 43.30 -12.29 8.96
CA VAL A 583 43.67 -12.77 7.62
C VAL A 583 44.46 -14.09 7.69
N LYS A 584 44.12 -15.05 6.83
CA LYS A 584 44.77 -16.37 6.81
C LYS A 584 46.11 -16.33 6.07
N CYS A 585 47.18 -16.65 6.79
CA CYS A 585 48.50 -16.90 6.22
C CYS A 585 48.60 -18.33 5.66
N THR A 586 49.23 -18.49 4.49
CA THR A 586 49.64 -19.78 3.92
C THR A 586 51.13 -19.77 3.64
N SER A 587 51.84 -20.82 4.05
CA SER A 587 53.29 -20.96 4.00
C SER A 587 53.69 -22.13 3.11
N PHE A 588 54.86 -22.01 2.49
CA PHE A 588 55.42 -22.97 1.54
C PHE A 588 56.76 -23.52 2.05
N ASN A 589 57.15 -24.71 1.56
CA ASN A 589 58.32 -25.45 2.07
C ASN A 589 59.69 -24.78 1.79
N ASP A 590 59.71 -23.68 1.04
CA ASP A 590 60.87 -22.80 0.80
C ASP A 590 60.98 -21.66 1.83
N GLY A 591 60.01 -21.53 2.75
CA GLY A 591 59.93 -20.47 3.75
C GLY A 591 59.16 -19.22 3.30
N ASN A 592 58.69 -19.17 2.04
CA ASN A 592 57.81 -18.09 1.59
C ASN A 592 56.40 -18.24 2.17
N TRP A 593 55.70 -17.12 2.30
CA TRP A 593 54.32 -17.07 2.75
C TRP A 593 53.48 -16.11 1.90
N LYS A 594 52.16 -16.31 1.94
CA LYS A 594 51.16 -15.51 1.24
C LYS A 594 49.93 -15.34 2.13
N CYS A 595 49.46 -14.10 2.25
CA CYS A 595 48.20 -13.77 2.91
C CYS A 595 47.00 -13.98 1.98
N SER A 596 45.86 -14.35 2.56
CA SER A 596 44.56 -14.25 1.90
C SER A 596 44.10 -12.79 1.80
N ALA A 597 42.89 -12.55 1.26
CA ALA A 597 42.27 -11.23 1.27
C ALA A 597 42.01 -10.71 2.69
N CYS A 598 41.83 -9.39 2.81
CA CYS A 598 41.44 -8.69 4.05
C CYS A 598 40.12 -9.24 4.65
N PRO A 599 39.87 -9.01 5.96
CA PRO A 599 38.58 -9.30 6.56
C PRO A 599 37.48 -8.45 5.93
N ARG A 600 36.22 -8.87 6.07
CA ARG A 600 35.07 -8.04 5.67
C ARG A 600 35.08 -6.71 6.42
N GLY A 601 34.60 -5.65 5.78
CA GLY A 601 34.68 -4.26 6.28
C GLY A 601 35.96 -3.54 5.85
N TYR A 602 36.99 -4.25 5.39
CA TYR A 602 38.27 -3.64 5.03
C TYR A 602 38.69 -3.90 3.58
N ARG A 603 39.38 -2.93 2.97
CA ARG A 603 39.98 -3.02 1.62
C ARG A 603 41.49 -2.97 1.72
N GLY A 604 42.17 -3.79 0.91
CA GLY A 604 43.63 -3.85 0.93
C GLY A 604 44.17 -5.20 0.44
N ASN A 605 45.44 -5.46 0.71
CA ASN A 605 46.20 -6.59 0.18
C ASN A 605 46.34 -7.79 1.15
N GLY A 606 45.64 -7.76 2.29
CA GLY A 606 45.72 -8.78 3.34
C GLY A 606 46.89 -8.59 4.33
N THR A 607 47.78 -7.62 4.10
CA THR A 607 48.84 -7.20 5.04
C THR A 607 48.57 -5.80 5.61
N VAL A 608 48.06 -4.89 4.76
CA VAL A 608 47.43 -3.63 5.15
C VAL A 608 45.99 -3.68 4.67
N CYS A 609 45.07 -3.34 5.56
CA CYS A 609 43.62 -3.36 5.36
C CYS A 609 43.06 -2.10 6.02
N GLU A 610 42.44 -1.22 5.23
CA GLU A 610 41.85 0.05 5.67
C GLU A 610 40.32 -0.10 5.71
N ASP A 611 39.66 0.57 6.67
CA ASP A 611 38.20 0.54 6.80
C ASP A 611 37.54 1.08 5.53
N VAL A 612 36.45 0.44 5.10
CA VAL A 612 35.70 0.84 3.92
C VAL A 612 34.51 1.66 4.34
N ASN A 613 34.51 2.94 4.00
CA ASN A 613 33.34 3.79 4.21
C ASN A 613 32.20 3.38 3.26
N GLU A 614 31.36 2.44 3.69
CA GLU A 614 30.28 1.92 2.84
C GLU A 614 29.18 2.97 2.59
N CYS A 615 29.03 3.96 3.48
CA CYS A 615 28.12 5.08 3.30
C CYS A 615 28.49 5.96 2.10
N VAL A 616 29.77 6.05 1.73
CA VAL A 616 30.23 6.82 0.56
C VAL A 616 30.26 5.95 -0.70
N GLU A 617 30.71 4.70 -0.60
CA GLU A 617 30.84 3.79 -1.74
C GLU A 617 29.48 3.23 -2.23
N VAL A 618 28.41 3.32 -1.41
CA VAL A 618 27.06 2.88 -1.75
C VAL A 618 26.03 3.91 -1.23
N GLN A 619 25.52 4.75 -2.11
CA GLN A 619 24.69 5.92 -1.75
C GLN A 619 23.25 5.58 -1.35
N ASP A 620 22.79 4.34 -1.57
CA ASP A 620 21.42 3.89 -1.32
C ASP A 620 21.30 2.80 -0.23
N VAL A 621 22.32 2.68 0.63
CA VAL A 621 22.33 1.74 1.77
C VAL A 621 21.32 2.13 2.84
N CYS A 622 21.25 3.42 3.17
CA CYS A 622 20.37 3.97 4.19
C CYS A 622 19.40 4.94 3.54
N PHE A 623 18.23 5.12 4.15
CA PHE A 623 17.17 5.92 3.57
C PHE A 623 17.64 7.38 3.41
N ASN A 624 17.66 7.85 2.16
CA ASN A 624 17.93 9.25 1.85
C ASN A 624 16.64 10.04 2.10
N TYR A 625 16.73 11.02 2.99
CA TYR A 625 15.60 11.86 3.36
C TYR A 625 16.02 13.31 3.13
N ASN A 626 15.29 14.01 2.26
CA ASN A 626 15.49 15.43 1.92
C ASN A 626 16.89 15.72 1.35
N GLY A 627 17.43 14.77 0.57
CA GLY A 627 18.80 14.83 0.04
C GLY A 627 19.89 14.42 1.03
N VAL A 628 19.56 14.21 2.30
CA VAL A 628 20.50 13.79 3.35
C VAL A 628 20.54 12.26 3.45
N HIS A 629 21.71 11.67 3.16
CA HIS A 629 21.96 10.24 3.35
C HIS A 629 22.15 9.90 4.83
N ARG A 630 21.23 9.12 5.41
CA ARG A 630 21.18 8.84 6.86
C ARG A 630 22.04 7.63 7.29
N CYS A 631 23.28 7.58 6.81
CA CYS A 631 24.24 6.49 7.03
C CYS A 631 25.41 6.94 7.92
N GLU A 632 25.75 6.16 8.94
CA GLU A 632 26.92 6.39 9.80
C GLU A 632 27.95 5.27 9.66
N ASN A 633 29.16 5.64 9.24
CA ASN A 633 30.29 4.71 9.14
C ASN A 633 30.83 4.32 10.52
N SER A 634 31.29 3.08 10.66
CA SER A 634 31.80 2.51 11.90
C SER A 634 33.06 1.68 11.61
N GLU A 635 33.99 1.57 12.55
CA GLU A 635 35.20 0.75 12.34
C GLU A 635 35.06 -0.60 13.07
N PRO A 636 34.68 -1.71 12.41
CA PRO A 636 34.38 -1.87 10.98
C PRO A 636 32.90 -1.92 10.58
N GLY A 637 32.60 -1.45 9.37
CA GLY A 637 31.31 -1.55 8.71
C GLY A 637 30.45 -0.29 8.79
N PHE A 638 29.14 -0.41 8.60
CA PHE A 638 28.21 0.72 8.65
C PHE A 638 26.99 0.39 9.50
N HIS A 639 26.30 1.44 9.92
CA HIS A 639 24.93 1.34 10.40
C HIS A 639 24.08 2.50 9.91
N CYS A 640 22.83 2.21 9.56
CA CYS A 640 21.85 3.23 9.25
C CYS A 640 21.31 3.87 10.53
N LEU A 641 20.98 5.15 10.46
CA LEU A 641 20.12 5.76 11.47
C LEU A 641 18.72 5.17 11.40
N ARG A 642 17.94 5.32 12.47
CA ARG A 642 16.50 4.99 12.42
C ARG A 642 15.80 5.85 11.37
N CYS A 643 14.74 5.28 10.77
CA CYS A 643 13.85 5.99 9.87
C CYS A 643 13.38 7.33 10.49
N PRO A 644 13.16 8.36 9.66
CA PRO A 644 12.71 9.67 10.13
C PRO A 644 11.31 9.60 10.76
N LEU A 645 10.88 10.71 11.37
CA LEU A 645 9.54 10.83 11.95
C LEU A 645 8.48 10.50 10.88
N ASN A 646 7.39 9.87 11.28
CA ASN A 646 6.32 9.38 10.39
C ASN A 646 6.74 8.34 9.35
N TYR A 647 7.93 7.73 9.48
CA TYR A 647 8.34 6.54 8.73
C TYR A 647 8.58 5.35 9.67
N ILE A 648 8.34 4.14 9.17
CA ILE A 648 8.68 2.87 9.82
C ILE A 648 9.51 2.01 8.87
N GLY A 649 10.45 1.24 9.40
CA GLY A 649 11.37 0.48 8.58
C GLY A 649 12.40 -0.26 9.40
N ASP A 650 13.28 -0.96 8.71
CA ASP A 650 14.41 -1.61 9.33
C ASP A 650 15.53 -0.60 9.68
N GLN A 651 16.52 -1.07 10.44
CA GLN A 651 17.73 -0.33 10.73
C GLN A 651 18.94 -1.22 10.38
N PRO A 652 19.34 -1.28 9.09
CA PRO A 652 20.45 -2.11 8.67
C PRO A 652 21.75 -1.74 9.38
N PHE A 653 22.52 -2.76 9.69
CA PHE A 653 23.94 -2.66 10.03
C PHE A 653 24.65 -3.84 9.36
N GLY A 654 25.88 -3.63 8.92
CA GLY A 654 26.61 -4.62 8.12
C GLY A 654 28.09 -4.31 8.07
N ILE A 655 28.88 -5.28 7.62
CA ILE A 655 30.35 -5.16 7.60
C ILE A 655 30.86 -5.53 6.20
N GLY A 656 31.29 -4.53 5.44
CA GLY A 656 31.77 -4.66 4.07
C GLY A 656 30.70 -4.33 3.02
N LEU A 657 31.17 -3.83 1.87
CA LEU A 657 30.38 -3.49 0.68
C LEU A 657 29.40 -4.59 0.20
N ALA A 658 29.70 -5.87 0.48
CA ALA A 658 28.84 -6.98 0.10
C ALA A 658 27.55 -7.05 0.93
N ASP A 659 27.62 -6.68 2.22
CA ASP A 659 26.45 -6.62 3.08
C ASP A 659 25.72 -5.28 2.82
N ALA A 660 26.45 -4.16 2.67
CA ALA A 660 25.89 -2.85 2.29
C ALA A 660 25.06 -2.88 0.99
N LYS A 661 25.53 -3.56 -0.06
CA LYS A 661 24.79 -3.71 -1.32
C LYS A 661 23.58 -4.65 -1.24
N LYS A 662 23.49 -5.46 -0.18
CA LYS A 662 22.48 -6.51 -0.02
C LYS A 662 21.36 -6.10 0.96
N THR A 663 21.70 -5.44 2.06
CA THR A 663 20.76 -4.98 3.09
C THR A 663 20.66 -3.47 3.02
N LYS A 664 19.71 -2.99 2.23
CA LYS A 664 19.36 -1.57 2.12
C LYS A 664 18.19 -1.26 3.04
N GLN A 665 18.21 -0.08 3.64
CA GLN A 665 17.15 0.39 4.52
C GLN A 665 15.91 0.72 3.71
N VAL A 666 14.78 0.15 4.10
CA VAL A 666 13.47 0.49 3.55
C VAL A 666 12.68 1.18 4.64
N CYS A 667 12.53 2.50 4.51
CA CYS A 667 11.63 3.29 5.33
C CYS A 667 10.35 3.55 4.55
N GLU A 668 9.25 2.94 4.98
CA GLU A 668 7.91 3.16 4.44
C GLU A 668 7.17 4.22 5.27
N PRO A 669 6.30 5.05 4.66
CA PRO A 669 5.46 5.98 5.42
C PRO A 669 4.60 5.21 6.42
N ARG A 670 4.66 5.58 7.70
CA ARG A 670 3.92 4.94 8.77
C ARG A 670 2.42 5.20 8.59
N ASN A 671 1.61 4.14 8.55
CA ASN A 671 0.15 4.25 8.46
C ASN A 671 -0.48 3.44 9.61
N PRO A 672 -0.81 4.09 10.75
CA PRO A 672 -1.34 3.38 11.92
C PRO A 672 -2.64 2.61 11.67
N CYS A 673 -3.42 2.98 10.64
CA CYS A 673 -4.63 2.28 10.23
C CYS A 673 -4.32 0.96 9.51
N LYS A 674 -3.37 0.97 8.55
CA LYS A 674 -2.93 -0.26 7.85
C LYS A 674 -2.10 -1.18 8.75
N ASP A 675 -1.24 -0.60 9.59
CA ASP A 675 -0.36 -1.32 10.51
C ASP A 675 -1.11 -1.95 11.70
N GLY A 676 -2.39 -1.62 11.89
CA GLY A 676 -3.17 -2.02 13.07
C GLY A 676 -2.63 -1.44 14.40
N SER A 677 -1.81 -0.39 14.34
CA SER A 677 -1.18 0.24 15.51
C SER A 677 -1.97 1.43 16.08
N HIS A 678 -3.11 1.76 15.47
CA HIS A 678 -4.08 2.74 15.93
C HIS A 678 -4.73 2.36 17.27
N LYS A 679 -5.26 3.35 17.99
CA LYS A 679 -5.94 3.18 19.30
C LYS A 679 -7.44 3.45 19.25
N CYS A 680 -8.05 3.38 18.08
CA CYS A 680 -9.48 3.62 17.90
C CYS A 680 -10.33 2.54 18.58
N HIS A 681 -11.58 2.88 18.89
CA HIS A 681 -12.55 1.95 19.45
C HIS A 681 -12.79 0.75 18.53
N LYS A 682 -13.25 -0.38 19.08
CA LYS A 682 -13.61 -1.58 18.29
C LYS A 682 -14.73 -1.30 17.26
N PHE A 683 -15.58 -0.32 17.56
CA PHE A 683 -16.68 0.16 16.72
C PHE A 683 -16.34 1.46 15.98
N ALA A 684 -15.06 1.85 15.95
CA ALA A 684 -14.58 2.97 15.15
C ALA A 684 -13.91 2.50 13.84
N ARG A 685 -13.80 3.44 12.91
CA ARG A 685 -12.93 3.42 11.73
C ARG A 685 -11.66 4.21 12.07
N CYS A 686 -10.53 3.76 11.55
CA CYS A 686 -9.30 4.53 11.54
C CYS A 686 -9.21 5.22 10.18
N ILE A 687 -9.16 6.55 10.16
CA ILE A 687 -9.02 7.35 8.94
C ILE A 687 -7.59 7.88 8.92
N TYR A 688 -6.83 7.54 7.88
CA TYR A 688 -5.48 8.06 7.69
C TYR A 688 -5.56 9.45 7.08
N LEU A 689 -5.00 10.46 7.76
CA LEU A 689 -5.07 11.87 7.35
C LEU A 689 -3.89 12.31 6.47
N GLY A 690 -2.92 11.43 6.26
CA GLY A 690 -1.68 11.74 5.55
C GLY A 690 -0.44 11.65 6.46
N ARG A 691 0.72 11.98 5.89
CA ARG A 691 2.03 11.93 6.59
C ARG A 691 2.45 13.25 7.23
N PHE A 692 1.78 14.34 6.83
CA PHE A 692 2.19 15.73 7.05
C PHE A 692 1.37 16.42 8.16
N THR A 693 0.26 15.83 8.58
CA THR A 693 -0.56 16.27 9.69
C THR A 693 0.11 15.94 11.03
N SER A 694 -0.16 16.72 12.08
CA SER A 694 0.28 16.42 13.46
C SER A 694 -0.14 15.03 13.93
N SER A 695 -1.37 14.62 13.59
CA SER A 695 -1.88 13.27 13.80
C SER A 695 -2.05 12.54 12.47
N LEU A 696 -1.25 11.49 12.27
CA LEU A 696 -1.32 10.59 11.10
C LEU A 696 -2.71 9.97 10.85
N TYR A 697 -3.58 9.95 11.85
CA TYR A 697 -4.92 9.40 11.74
C TYR A 697 -5.91 10.07 12.70
N LYS A 698 -7.19 10.13 12.30
CA LYS A 698 -8.32 10.32 13.22
C LYS A 698 -9.06 9.00 13.45
N CYS A 699 -9.77 8.93 14.57
CA CYS A 699 -10.70 7.85 14.87
C CYS A 699 -12.10 8.42 14.77
N GLU A 700 -12.97 7.74 14.04
CA GLU A 700 -14.36 8.13 13.82
C GLU A 700 -15.23 6.93 14.17
N CYS A 701 -16.32 7.11 14.91
CA CYS A 701 -17.23 6.02 15.20
C CYS A 701 -17.94 5.56 13.91
N ARG A 702 -18.24 4.26 13.78
CA ARG A 702 -18.94 3.71 12.61
C ARG A 702 -20.44 4.02 12.74
N THR A 703 -21.14 4.16 11.62
CA THR A 703 -22.60 4.32 11.53
C THR A 703 -23.38 3.49 12.57
N GLY A 704 -24.25 4.15 13.33
CA GLY A 704 -24.98 3.60 14.48
C GLY A 704 -24.17 3.57 15.77
N TYR A 705 -23.10 4.35 15.84
CA TYR A 705 -22.29 4.55 17.03
C TYR A 705 -21.73 5.98 17.03
N ALA A 706 -21.91 6.68 18.14
CA ALA A 706 -21.40 8.03 18.37
C ALA A 706 -20.29 8.04 19.44
N GLY A 707 -19.42 9.06 19.43
CA GLY A 707 -18.31 9.19 20.40
C GLY A 707 -17.03 9.82 19.84
N ASP A 708 -16.01 9.98 20.71
CA ASP A 708 -14.68 10.55 20.38
C ASP A 708 -13.78 9.63 19.50
N GLY A 709 -14.36 8.58 18.90
CA GLY A 709 -13.66 7.55 18.12
C GLY A 709 -12.75 6.61 18.92
N LYS A 710 -12.37 6.94 20.16
CA LYS A 710 -11.63 6.07 21.09
C LYS A 710 -12.58 5.29 21.98
N ILE A 711 -13.72 5.89 22.28
CA ILE A 711 -14.92 5.35 22.93
C ILE A 711 -16.08 5.61 21.96
N CYS A 712 -16.92 4.61 21.70
CA CYS A 712 -18.18 4.82 20.99
C CYS A 712 -19.33 4.13 21.73
N GLY A 713 -20.42 4.87 21.96
CA GLY A 713 -21.72 4.40 22.42
C GLY A 713 -22.58 3.91 21.27
N GLU A 714 -23.73 3.32 21.58
CA GLU A 714 -24.75 3.12 20.53
C GLU A 714 -25.41 4.46 20.23
N ASP A 715 -25.74 4.63 18.96
CA ASP A 715 -26.49 5.74 18.37
C ASP A 715 -27.60 5.04 17.54
N SER A 716 -28.85 5.46 17.75
CA SER A 716 -30.07 4.77 17.27
C SER A 716 -30.53 5.30 15.91
N ASP A 717 -30.52 6.61 15.80
CA ASP A 717 -31.19 7.44 14.80
C ASP A 717 -30.18 8.18 13.89
N LEU A 718 -28.87 7.99 14.13
CA LEU A 718 -27.76 8.32 13.24
C LEU A 718 -27.41 9.82 13.16
N ASP A 719 -27.87 10.63 14.11
CA ASP A 719 -27.60 12.06 14.21
C ASP A 719 -26.17 12.37 14.74
N GLY A 720 -25.47 11.36 15.24
CA GLY A 720 -24.11 11.48 15.79
C GLY A 720 -24.04 11.71 17.30
N TRP A 721 -25.13 11.66 18.05
CA TRP A 721 -25.15 11.70 19.51
C TRP A 721 -25.51 10.31 20.09
N PRO A 722 -24.87 9.90 21.21
CA PRO A 722 -25.10 8.58 21.79
C PRO A 722 -26.31 8.57 22.73
N ASN A 723 -27.09 7.48 22.69
CA ASN A 723 -28.29 7.28 23.53
C ASN A 723 -28.04 7.36 25.06
N ASP A 724 -26.78 7.28 25.50
CA ASP A 724 -26.30 7.22 26.89
C ASP A 724 -24.99 8.04 27.03
N ASP A 725 -24.83 8.75 28.15
CA ASP A 725 -23.59 9.46 28.50
C ASP A 725 -22.35 8.56 28.45
N LEU A 726 -21.35 8.97 27.67
CA LEU A 726 -20.10 8.24 27.49
C LEU A 726 -19.01 8.70 28.45
N LYS A 727 -18.02 7.84 28.67
CA LYS A 727 -16.85 8.16 29.52
C LYS A 727 -15.97 9.30 28.98
N CYS A 728 -16.20 9.74 27.74
CA CYS A 728 -15.51 10.86 27.13
C CYS A 728 -16.13 12.24 27.46
N VAL A 729 -17.34 12.32 28.05
CA VAL A 729 -18.02 13.57 28.46
C VAL A 729 -17.11 14.56 29.19
N ALA A 730 -16.20 14.08 30.05
CA ALA A 730 -15.32 14.97 30.81
C ALA A 730 -14.20 15.66 29.99
N ASN A 731 -13.94 15.21 28.75
CA ASN A 731 -12.77 15.58 27.95
C ASN A 731 -13.05 15.86 26.46
N ALA A 732 -14.28 15.63 25.97
CA ALA A 732 -14.66 15.78 24.57
C ALA A 732 -15.79 16.80 24.45
N THR A 733 -15.76 17.64 23.42
CA THR A 733 -16.72 18.73 23.17
C THR A 733 -18.04 18.26 22.56
N TYR A 734 -18.02 17.23 21.72
CA TYR A 734 -19.18 16.75 20.96
C TYR A 734 -19.32 15.22 21.01
N HIS A 735 -20.50 14.71 20.66
CA HIS A 735 -20.80 13.29 20.41
C HIS A 735 -20.58 12.33 21.62
N CYS A 736 -20.42 12.86 22.84
CA CYS A 736 -20.18 12.05 24.04
C CYS A 736 -21.27 12.19 25.12
N HIS A 737 -22.05 13.27 25.09
CA HIS A 737 -23.20 13.47 25.98
C HIS A 737 -24.37 12.61 25.54
N LYS A 738 -25.26 12.28 26.48
CA LYS A 738 -26.55 11.68 26.14
C LYS A 738 -27.33 12.61 25.19
N ASP A 739 -27.68 12.06 24.05
CA ASP A 739 -28.71 12.52 23.11
C ASP A 739 -30.02 12.92 23.84
N ASN A 740 -30.65 14.03 23.43
CA ASN A 740 -31.87 14.57 24.05
C ASN A 740 -33.18 14.15 23.34
N CYS A 741 -33.12 13.61 22.12
CA CYS A 741 -34.26 13.07 21.36
C CYS A 741 -33.98 11.66 20.75
N PRO A 742 -33.74 10.59 21.53
CA PRO A 742 -33.05 9.37 21.04
C PRO A 742 -33.74 8.42 20.04
N ASP A 743 -34.84 8.87 19.44
CA ASP A 743 -35.61 8.20 18.39
C ASP A 743 -35.92 9.15 17.20
N LEU A 744 -35.39 10.39 17.18
CA LEU A 744 -35.65 11.43 16.18
C LEU A 744 -34.39 12.29 15.93
N PRO A 745 -33.78 12.26 14.72
CA PRO A 745 -32.50 12.92 14.49
C PRO A 745 -32.57 14.45 14.66
N ASN A 746 -31.79 14.97 15.60
CA ASN A 746 -31.67 16.40 15.90
C ASN A 746 -30.21 16.77 16.20
N SER A 747 -29.34 16.62 15.21
CA SER A 747 -27.88 16.58 15.37
C SER A 747 -27.23 17.85 15.94
N GLY A 748 -27.97 18.97 16.01
CA GLY A 748 -27.55 20.21 16.68
C GLY A 748 -27.79 20.19 18.20
N GLN A 749 -28.63 19.29 18.70
CA GLN A 749 -28.98 19.13 20.12
C GLN A 749 -29.53 20.41 20.76
N GLU A 750 -30.25 21.22 19.97
CA GLU A 750 -30.98 22.37 20.47
C GLU A 750 -31.95 21.94 21.61
N ASP A 751 -31.94 22.74 22.68
CA ASP A 751 -32.61 22.57 23.98
C ASP A 751 -32.73 23.97 24.59
N ASN A 752 -33.79 24.67 24.21
CA ASN A 752 -33.97 26.09 24.43
C ASN A 752 -34.22 26.43 25.91
N ASP A 753 -35.09 25.68 26.58
CA ASP A 753 -35.45 25.90 27.98
C ASP A 753 -34.55 25.18 29.02
N LYS A 754 -33.83 24.14 28.61
CA LYS A 754 -32.85 23.35 29.40
C LYS A 754 -33.47 22.40 30.41
N ASP A 755 -34.65 21.89 30.08
CA ASP A 755 -35.33 20.72 30.66
C ASP A 755 -34.51 19.42 30.45
N GLY A 756 -33.88 19.28 29.28
CA GLY A 756 -33.10 18.10 28.88
C GLY A 756 -33.84 17.13 27.92
N MET A 757 -35.04 17.49 27.49
CA MET A 757 -35.58 17.15 26.17
C MET A 757 -34.98 18.12 25.12
N GLY A 758 -35.05 17.80 23.82
CA GLY A 758 -34.57 18.69 22.77
C GLY A 758 -35.71 19.26 21.95
N ASP A 759 -35.54 20.45 21.39
CA ASP A 759 -36.58 21.20 20.67
C ASP A 759 -37.23 20.39 19.52
N ALA A 760 -36.50 19.43 18.93
CA ALA A 760 -37.05 18.55 17.90
C ALA A 760 -38.12 17.56 18.41
N CYS A 761 -38.14 17.24 19.71
CA CYS A 761 -39.03 16.25 20.31
C CYS A 761 -39.75 16.72 21.59
N ASP A 762 -39.50 17.94 22.06
CA ASP A 762 -40.32 18.58 23.09
C ASP A 762 -41.71 18.92 22.52
N PRO A 763 -42.77 18.88 23.36
CA PRO A 763 -44.08 19.45 23.02
C PRO A 763 -44.32 20.90 23.52
N ASP A 764 -43.34 21.60 24.11
CA ASP A 764 -43.43 22.94 24.73
C ASP A 764 -42.00 23.57 24.85
N ASP A 765 -41.35 23.91 23.72
CA ASP A 765 -39.91 24.25 23.57
C ASP A 765 -39.37 25.39 24.48
N ASP A 766 -40.24 26.20 25.07
CA ASP A 766 -39.89 27.31 25.97
C ASP A 766 -40.52 27.21 27.38
N ASN A 767 -41.20 26.09 27.65
CA ASN A 767 -41.95 25.75 28.86
C ASN A 767 -42.97 26.82 29.32
N ASP A 768 -43.59 27.56 28.39
CA ASP A 768 -44.60 28.58 28.69
C ASP A 768 -45.97 28.00 29.10
N ARG A 769 -46.22 26.71 28.76
CA ARG A 769 -47.46 25.92 28.91
C ARG A 769 -48.41 25.97 27.72
N LEU A 770 -47.92 26.37 26.55
CA LEU A 770 -48.63 26.33 25.29
C LEU A 770 -47.85 25.40 24.35
N PRO A 771 -48.45 24.30 23.88
CA PRO A 771 -47.73 23.43 22.95
C PRO A 771 -47.43 24.12 21.63
N ASP A 772 -46.24 23.92 21.08
CA ASP A 772 -45.63 24.65 19.94
C ASP A 772 -46.56 24.75 18.73
N VAL A 773 -47.27 23.66 18.43
CA VAL A 773 -48.31 23.57 17.38
C VAL A 773 -49.50 24.53 17.56
N ARG A 774 -49.53 25.28 18.66
CA ARG A 774 -50.52 26.32 19.00
C ARG A 774 -49.86 27.59 19.56
N ASP A 775 -48.53 27.63 19.58
CA ASP A 775 -47.75 28.79 19.99
C ASP A 775 -47.33 29.60 18.76
N ASN A 776 -47.33 30.92 18.87
CA ASN A 776 -46.82 31.83 17.85
C ASN A 776 -45.38 32.33 18.11
N CYS A 777 -44.76 31.91 19.20
CA CYS A 777 -43.32 32.00 19.47
C CYS A 777 -42.81 30.74 20.19
N PRO A 778 -42.80 29.55 19.55
CA PRO A 778 -42.40 28.28 20.20
C PRO A 778 -41.09 28.36 21.02
N LEU A 779 -40.08 29.07 20.49
CA LEU A 779 -38.78 29.19 21.16
C LEU A 779 -38.71 30.35 22.18
N GLN A 780 -39.79 31.11 22.45
CA GLN A 780 -39.69 32.35 23.22
C GLN A 780 -40.90 32.74 24.10
N PHE A 781 -40.88 32.21 25.33
CA PHE A 781 -41.88 32.31 26.40
C PHE A 781 -42.86 33.48 26.28
N ASN A 782 -44.08 33.25 25.78
CA ASN A 782 -45.06 34.33 25.59
C ASN A 782 -46.52 33.92 25.92
N PRO A 783 -46.89 33.55 27.18
CA PRO A 783 -48.17 32.89 27.49
C PRO A 783 -49.45 33.72 27.25
N ALA A 784 -49.28 34.96 26.80
CA ALA A 784 -50.34 35.87 26.40
C ALA A 784 -50.67 35.82 24.90
N GLN A 785 -49.80 35.22 24.07
CA GLN A 785 -49.98 35.05 22.62
C GLN A 785 -50.41 36.36 21.94
N TYR A 786 -49.67 37.43 22.22
CA TYR A 786 -49.89 38.72 21.57
C TYR A 786 -49.25 38.69 20.18
N ASP A 787 -50.10 38.96 19.19
CA ASP A 787 -49.79 39.10 17.77
C ASP A 787 -50.60 40.34 17.31
N TYR A 788 -49.91 41.33 16.75
CA TYR A 788 -50.46 42.66 16.49
C TYR A 788 -51.06 42.77 15.08
N ASP A 789 -50.36 42.28 14.08
CA ASP A 789 -50.65 42.44 12.65
C ASP A 789 -51.21 41.18 11.97
N ARG A 790 -51.07 40.01 12.62
CA ARG A 790 -51.67 38.71 12.31
C ARG A 790 -51.02 37.92 11.21
N ASP A 791 -49.70 37.88 11.25
CA ASP A 791 -48.87 37.04 10.40
C ASP A 791 -48.66 35.61 10.96
N ASN A 792 -49.10 35.38 12.22
CA ASN A 792 -48.97 34.18 13.06
C ASN A 792 -47.61 34.01 13.77
N VAL A 793 -46.80 35.07 13.82
CA VAL A 793 -45.63 35.21 14.70
C VAL A 793 -46.04 36.11 15.88
N GLY A 794 -45.57 35.81 17.08
CA GLY A 794 -45.91 36.58 18.27
C GLY A 794 -44.98 37.78 18.47
N ASN A 795 -45.52 38.90 18.95
CA ASN A 795 -44.83 40.17 19.27
C ASN A 795 -43.52 40.08 20.10
N ARG A 796 -43.17 38.91 20.64
CA ARG A 796 -41.96 38.67 21.45
C ARG A 796 -40.82 38.01 20.67
N CYS A 797 -41.13 37.25 19.63
CA CYS A 797 -40.18 36.65 18.70
C CYS A 797 -40.21 37.31 17.30
N ASP A 798 -41.25 38.11 17.03
CA ASP A 798 -41.41 38.87 15.81
C ASP A 798 -40.36 39.99 15.68
N ASN A 799 -39.50 39.89 14.65
CA ASN A 799 -38.49 40.88 14.28
C ASN A 799 -39.08 42.11 13.55
N CYS A 800 -40.36 42.05 13.14
CA CYS A 800 -41.12 43.18 12.62
C CYS A 800 -42.54 43.31 13.25
N PRO A 801 -42.66 43.66 14.56
CA PRO A 801 -43.91 43.69 15.37
C PRO A 801 -45.16 44.44 14.87
N TYR A 802 -45.11 45.03 13.67
CA TYR A 802 -46.13 45.85 13.03
C TYR A 802 -46.27 45.59 11.51
N ASN A 803 -45.42 44.76 10.89
CA ASN A 803 -45.31 44.55 9.45
C ASN A 803 -45.27 43.06 9.05
N VAL A 804 -46.44 42.45 8.88
CA VAL A 804 -46.70 41.05 8.47
C VAL A 804 -45.57 40.39 7.66
N ASN A 805 -44.78 39.53 8.33
CA ASN A 805 -43.66 38.82 7.74
C ASN A 805 -43.48 37.39 8.34
N PRO A 806 -44.35 36.43 7.97
CA PRO A 806 -44.31 35.09 8.57
C PRO A 806 -43.01 34.31 8.33
N SER A 807 -42.16 34.71 7.37
CA SER A 807 -40.84 34.11 7.16
C SER A 807 -39.76 34.61 8.12
N GLN A 808 -40.00 35.72 8.83
CA GLN A 808 -39.06 36.34 9.77
C GLN A 808 -37.63 36.51 9.19
N THR A 809 -37.55 36.77 7.88
CA THR A 809 -36.29 36.97 7.16
C THR A 809 -35.61 38.24 7.66
N ASP A 810 -34.30 38.14 7.87
CA ASP A 810 -33.40 39.10 8.49
C ASP A 810 -32.05 38.87 7.81
N THR A 811 -31.73 39.71 6.83
CA THR A 811 -30.66 39.44 5.86
C THR A 811 -29.26 39.74 6.41
N ASP A 812 -29.10 40.75 7.27
CA ASP A 812 -27.83 41.10 7.92
C ASP A 812 -27.65 40.48 9.32
N GLY A 813 -28.75 40.09 9.99
CA GLY A 813 -28.77 39.48 11.31
C GLY A 813 -28.76 40.46 12.49
N ASP A 814 -29.13 41.74 12.30
CA ASP A 814 -29.18 42.73 13.37
C ASP A 814 -30.36 42.55 14.35
N GLY A 815 -31.40 41.83 13.93
CA GLY A 815 -32.64 41.58 14.68
C GLY A 815 -33.85 42.42 14.21
N HIS A 816 -33.72 43.21 13.15
CA HIS A 816 -34.80 43.83 12.39
C HIS A 816 -35.05 43.01 11.11
N GLY A 817 -36.31 42.63 10.86
CA GLY A 817 -36.63 41.85 9.67
C GLY A 817 -36.71 42.68 8.39
N ASP A 818 -36.44 42.06 7.24
CA ASP A 818 -36.46 42.68 5.91
C ASP A 818 -37.76 43.46 5.60
N ALA A 819 -38.87 43.10 6.26
CA ALA A 819 -40.19 43.70 6.04
C ALA A 819 -40.42 45.04 6.76
N CYS A 820 -39.53 45.43 7.67
CA CYS A 820 -39.62 46.67 8.44
C CYS A 820 -38.29 47.42 8.58
N ASP A 821 -37.19 46.85 8.08
CA ASP A 821 -35.91 47.52 7.96
C ASP A 821 -35.80 48.36 6.68
N ASP A 822 -35.08 49.47 6.77
CA ASP A 822 -34.83 50.44 5.70
C ASP A 822 -33.46 50.22 5.00
N ASP A 823 -32.62 49.30 5.50
CA ASP A 823 -31.21 49.00 5.11
C ASP A 823 -30.90 47.50 5.34
N ILE A 824 -31.58 46.59 4.60
CA ILE A 824 -31.72 45.18 5.01
C ILE A 824 -30.43 44.34 4.98
N ASP A 825 -29.37 44.81 4.31
CA ASP A 825 -28.08 44.11 4.25
C ASP A 825 -26.98 44.75 5.14
N GLY A 826 -27.35 45.81 5.86
CA GLY A 826 -26.54 46.47 6.88
C GLY A 826 -25.32 47.23 6.34
N ASP A 827 -25.27 47.56 5.04
CA ASP A 827 -24.12 48.25 4.44
C ASP A 827 -24.10 49.76 4.67
N GLY A 828 -25.24 50.37 5.02
CA GLY A 828 -25.38 51.80 5.27
C GLY A 828 -25.99 52.59 4.11
N ILE A 829 -26.40 51.93 3.02
CA ILE A 829 -27.16 52.48 1.90
C ILE A 829 -28.62 52.00 2.04
N LEU A 830 -29.58 52.93 1.95
CA LEU A 830 -31.00 52.58 2.12
C LEU A 830 -31.52 51.78 0.93
N ASN A 831 -32.46 50.85 1.18
CA ASN A 831 -33.10 49.96 0.19
C ASN A 831 -33.63 50.66 -1.10
N GLU A 832 -33.99 51.96 -1.03
CA GLU A 832 -34.46 52.75 -2.19
C GLU A 832 -33.32 53.38 -3.03
N GLU A 833 -32.11 53.49 -2.47
CA GLU A 833 -30.93 54.07 -3.10
C GLU A 833 -29.87 53.01 -3.46
N ASP A 834 -30.01 51.79 -2.94
CA ASP A 834 -29.12 50.64 -3.11
C ASP A 834 -29.38 49.85 -4.43
N ASN A 835 -28.31 49.51 -5.15
CA ASN A 835 -28.32 48.65 -6.33
C ASN A 835 -28.09 47.15 -6.05
N CYS A 836 -27.81 46.74 -4.81
CA CYS A 836 -27.68 45.35 -4.36
C CYS A 836 -28.35 45.03 -3.02
N VAL A 837 -29.57 45.56 -2.79
CA VAL A 837 -30.46 45.43 -1.60
C VAL A 837 -30.29 44.23 -0.66
N PHE A 838 -29.87 43.05 -1.10
CA PHE A 838 -29.68 41.85 -0.27
C PHE A 838 -28.20 41.43 -0.06
N LEU A 839 -27.22 42.24 -0.45
CA LEU A 839 -25.80 41.87 -0.46
C LEU A 839 -24.86 43.09 -0.40
N SER A 840 -24.38 43.34 0.83
CA SER A 840 -23.55 44.48 1.21
C SER A 840 -22.49 44.87 0.18
N ASN A 841 -22.61 46.09 -0.35
CA ASN A 841 -21.77 46.59 -1.44
C ASN A 841 -21.50 48.10 -1.36
N THR A 842 -21.01 48.58 -0.21
CA THR A 842 -20.82 50.01 0.15
C THR A 842 -20.16 50.95 -0.89
N GLU A 843 -19.51 50.42 -1.92
CA GLU A 843 -18.95 51.19 -3.05
C GLU A 843 -19.97 51.47 -4.17
N GLN A 844 -21.12 50.78 -4.18
CA GLN A 844 -22.24 50.90 -5.13
C GLN A 844 -21.77 50.87 -6.59
N GLN A 845 -20.83 49.97 -6.89
CA GLN A 845 -20.29 49.81 -8.24
C GLN A 845 -21.34 49.15 -9.15
N ASP A 846 -21.50 49.70 -10.34
CA ASP A 846 -22.38 49.24 -11.43
C ASP A 846 -21.62 49.51 -12.74
N THR A 847 -20.98 48.46 -13.25
CA THR A 847 -20.00 48.52 -14.35
C THR A 847 -20.66 48.70 -15.71
N ASP A 848 -21.84 48.11 -15.94
CA ASP A 848 -22.53 48.10 -17.23
C ASP A 848 -23.74 49.06 -17.31
N GLN A 849 -24.15 49.62 -16.17
CA GLN A 849 -25.22 50.60 -15.98
C GLN A 849 -26.62 50.03 -16.20
N ASP A 850 -26.85 48.78 -15.79
CA ASP A 850 -28.14 48.12 -15.82
C ASP A 850 -29.05 48.47 -14.64
N GLY A 851 -28.47 48.89 -13.50
CA GLY A 851 -29.15 49.24 -12.26
C GLY A 851 -29.08 48.17 -11.16
N VAL A 852 -28.39 47.06 -11.40
CA VAL A 852 -27.97 46.04 -10.42
C VAL A 852 -26.46 46.23 -10.19
N GLY A 853 -26.00 46.16 -8.94
CA GLY A 853 -24.58 46.36 -8.63
C GLY A 853 -23.70 45.14 -8.91
N ASP A 854 -22.42 45.37 -9.16
CA ASP A 854 -21.42 44.33 -9.53
C ASP A 854 -21.37 43.16 -8.53
N ASN A 855 -21.69 43.38 -7.25
CA ASN A 855 -21.68 42.33 -6.22
C ASN A 855 -22.83 41.31 -6.38
N CYS A 856 -23.97 41.74 -6.91
CA CYS A 856 -25.20 40.95 -7.01
C CYS A 856 -25.68 40.74 -8.46
N ASP A 857 -24.98 41.29 -9.45
CA ASP A 857 -25.25 41.11 -10.86
C ASP A 857 -24.65 39.79 -11.39
N ASN A 858 -25.52 38.91 -11.89
CA ASN A 858 -25.15 37.66 -12.53
C ASN A 858 -24.57 37.79 -13.94
N CYS A 859 -24.42 39.02 -14.47
CA CYS A 859 -23.68 39.33 -15.70
C CYS A 859 -23.00 40.72 -15.69
N VAL A 860 -22.18 41.03 -14.66
CA VAL A 860 -21.39 42.27 -14.37
C VAL A 860 -20.91 43.16 -15.54
N LEU A 861 -20.80 42.62 -16.76
CA LEU A 861 -20.28 43.30 -17.95
C LEU A 861 -21.35 43.56 -19.06
N ASP A 862 -22.62 43.18 -18.91
CA ASP A 862 -23.45 42.80 -20.07
C ASP A 862 -24.99 43.07 -20.05
N TYR A 863 -25.45 44.15 -19.42
CA TYR A 863 -26.82 44.73 -19.31
C TYR A 863 -28.01 43.75 -19.32
N ASN A 864 -28.53 43.45 -18.12
CA ASN A 864 -29.56 42.44 -17.84
C ASN A 864 -30.44 42.79 -16.60
N PRO A 865 -31.16 43.94 -16.52
CA PRO A 865 -31.71 44.51 -15.26
C PRO A 865 -32.81 43.71 -14.54
N LYS A 866 -33.06 42.49 -14.98
CA LYS A 866 -33.99 41.53 -14.40
C LYS A 866 -33.31 40.31 -13.80
N GLN A 867 -32.00 40.14 -14.02
CA GLN A 867 -31.22 39.02 -13.48
C GLN A 867 -31.81 37.65 -13.85
N GLU A 868 -32.43 37.54 -15.06
CA GLU A 868 -33.06 36.30 -15.52
C GLU A 868 -31.99 35.22 -15.72
N ASP A 869 -32.01 34.20 -14.86
CA ASP A 869 -31.25 32.94 -14.94
C ASP A 869 -32.26 31.80 -15.17
N THR A 870 -32.14 31.06 -16.30
CA THR A 870 -33.12 30.03 -16.69
C THR A 870 -32.78 28.65 -16.15
N ASP A 871 -31.49 28.33 -16.00
CA ASP A 871 -31.05 27.02 -15.55
C ASP A 871 -30.27 27.00 -14.24
N PHE A 872 -30.27 28.10 -13.48
CA PHE A 872 -29.91 28.19 -12.06
C PHE A 872 -28.42 27.94 -11.75
N ASP A 873 -27.52 28.23 -12.68
CA ASP A 873 -26.06 28.09 -12.47
C ASP A 873 -25.40 29.31 -11.80
N LEU A 874 -26.15 30.40 -11.60
CA LEU A 874 -25.71 31.73 -11.12
C LEU A 874 -25.08 32.62 -12.20
N VAL A 875 -25.13 32.24 -13.48
CA VAL A 875 -24.75 33.06 -14.62
C VAL A 875 -26.02 33.51 -15.35
N GLY A 876 -26.19 34.81 -15.55
CA GLY A 876 -27.42 35.32 -16.18
C GLY A 876 -27.55 34.88 -17.64
N ASN A 877 -28.78 34.66 -18.11
CA ASN A 877 -29.14 34.29 -19.51
C ASN A 877 -28.48 35.13 -20.62
N LYS A 878 -27.94 36.29 -20.25
CA LYS A 878 -27.40 37.32 -21.14
C LYS A 878 -25.90 37.13 -21.43
N CYS A 879 -25.16 36.63 -20.45
CA CYS A 879 -23.73 36.32 -20.51
C CYS A 879 -23.45 34.81 -20.46
N ASP A 880 -24.41 33.99 -20.02
CA ASP A 880 -24.40 32.53 -20.16
C ASP A 880 -24.14 32.15 -21.63
N THR A 881 -23.07 31.40 -21.85
CA THR A 881 -22.72 30.85 -23.14
C THR A 881 -22.83 29.33 -23.22
N ASN A 882 -23.07 28.64 -22.08
CA ASN A 882 -23.11 27.19 -21.94
C ASN A 882 -21.86 26.48 -22.54
N LYS A 883 -20.73 27.20 -22.67
CA LYS A 883 -19.47 26.67 -23.18
C LYS A 883 -18.53 26.39 -22.03
N ASP A 884 -18.57 25.15 -21.57
CA ASP A 884 -17.63 24.56 -20.62
C ASP A 884 -16.96 23.39 -21.35
N ILE A 885 -15.68 23.58 -21.73
CA ILE A 885 -14.95 22.59 -22.54
C ILE A 885 -14.47 21.37 -21.72
N ASP A 886 -14.22 21.53 -20.43
CA ASP A 886 -13.59 20.50 -19.59
C ASP A 886 -14.54 19.84 -18.57
N ARG A 887 -15.70 20.47 -18.37
CA ARG A 887 -16.94 20.04 -17.71
C ARG A 887 -16.93 20.18 -16.19
N ASP A 888 -16.20 21.14 -15.65
CA ASP A 888 -16.14 21.37 -14.21
C ASP A 888 -17.36 22.13 -13.65
N GLY A 889 -18.05 22.90 -14.49
CA GLY A 889 -19.24 23.70 -14.16
C GLY A 889 -19.08 25.19 -14.41
N HIS A 890 -17.89 25.67 -14.78
CA HIS A 890 -17.61 27.06 -15.11
C HIS A 890 -17.45 27.21 -16.62
N GLN A 891 -17.94 28.32 -17.19
CA GLN A 891 -17.82 28.56 -18.63
C GLN A 891 -16.43 29.11 -19.01
N ASP A 892 -15.97 28.81 -20.22
CA ASP A 892 -14.62 29.08 -20.77
C ASP A 892 -14.09 30.52 -20.57
N ASP A 893 -14.97 31.50 -20.34
CA ASP A 893 -14.67 32.93 -20.15
C ASP A 893 -14.83 33.44 -18.70
N LEU A 894 -15.31 32.61 -17.78
CA LEU A 894 -15.34 32.84 -16.33
C LEU A 894 -14.42 31.87 -15.54
N ASP A 895 -13.97 30.79 -16.18
CA ASP A 895 -13.06 29.79 -15.62
C ASP A 895 -11.60 30.30 -15.55
N ASN A 896 -10.98 30.21 -14.38
CA ASN A 896 -9.57 30.56 -14.14
C ASN A 896 -8.57 29.48 -14.61
N CYS A 897 -9.04 28.31 -15.03
CA CYS A 897 -8.29 27.23 -15.67
C CYS A 897 -9.03 26.51 -16.84
N PRO A 898 -9.38 27.20 -17.96
CA PRO A 898 -10.27 26.74 -19.07
C PRO A 898 -9.99 25.42 -19.82
N TYR A 899 -9.07 24.57 -19.36
CA TYR A 899 -8.72 23.29 -19.95
C TYR A 899 -8.35 22.21 -18.90
N THR A 900 -8.46 22.49 -17.61
CA THR A 900 -8.06 21.61 -16.50
C THR A 900 -9.11 21.62 -15.39
N PRO A 901 -10.02 20.61 -15.32
CA PRO A 901 -11.21 20.69 -14.49
C PRO A 901 -10.91 20.97 -13.02
N ASN A 902 -11.45 22.07 -12.49
CA ASN A 902 -11.13 22.59 -11.17
C ASN A 902 -12.33 23.28 -10.52
N ALA A 903 -13.48 22.59 -10.48
CA ALA A 903 -14.80 23.14 -10.16
C ALA A 903 -14.93 24.01 -8.89
N LYS A 904 -13.93 23.98 -8.00
CA LYS A 904 -13.79 24.85 -6.82
C LYS A 904 -13.26 26.26 -7.11
N GLN A 905 -12.69 26.48 -8.30
CA GLN A 905 -12.01 27.69 -8.77
C GLN A 905 -11.01 28.29 -7.77
N THR A 906 -10.31 27.44 -7.00
CA THR A 906 -9.34 27.92 -6.01
C THR A 906 -8.16 28.61 -6.67
N ASP A 907 -7.81 29.78 -6.13
CA ASP A 907 -6.76 30.70 -6.54
C ASP A 907 -6.24 31.33 -5.23
N HIS A 908 -5.27 30.68 -4.58
CA HIS A 908 -4.87 31.03 -3.20
C HIS A 908 -4.06 32.33 -3.10
N ASP A 909 -3.41 32.78 -4.17
CA ASP A 909 -2.67 34.04 -4.22
C ASP A 909 -3.44 35.21 -4.87
N GLY A 910 -4.51 34.93 -5.61
CA GLY A 910 -5.38 35.91 -6.25
C GLY A 910 -4.78 36.53 -7.52
N ASP A 911 -3.89 35.84 -8.24
CA ASP A 911 -3.32 36.33 -9.51
C ASP A 911 -4.26 36.20 -10.72
N GLY A 912 -5.38 35.48 -10.56
CA GLY A 912 -6.40 35.25 -11.57
C GLY A 912 -6.24 33.93 -12.32
N ARG A 913 -5.46 32.99 -11.78
CA ARG A 913 -5.20 31.67 -12.38
C ARG A 913 -5.29 30.59 -11.31
N GLY A 914 -6.18 29.63 -11.50
CA GLY A 914 -6.44 28.64 -10.45
C GLY A 914 -5.28 27.67 -10.17
N ASP A 915 -5.17 27.22 -8.92
CA ASP A 915 -4.13 26.29 -8.44
C ASP A 915 -4.00 25.03 -9.32
N ALA A 916 -5.11 24.59 -9.91
CA ALA A 916 -5.16 23.38 -10.72
C ALA A 916 -4.33 23.47 -12.01
N CYS A 917 -4.14 24.69 -12.53
CA CYS A 917 -3.37 24.96 -13.74
C CYS A 917 -2.20 25.92 -13.53
N ASP A 918 -1.98 26.46 -12.32
CA ASP A 918 -0.75 27.17 -11.96
C ASP A 918 0.43 26.22 -11.60
N LEU A 919 1.52 26.78 -11.07
CA LEU A 919 2.82 26.16 -10.80
C LEU A 919 3.50 26.71 -9.53
N ASP A 920 2.92 27.73 -8.89
CA ASP A 920 3.43 28.46 -7.73
C ASP A 920 2.22 28.97 -6.90
N ASP A 921 1.34 28.05 -6.42
CA ASP A 921 -0.02 28.31 -5.85
C ASP A 921 -0.12 29.44 -4.77
N ASP A 922 1.00 29.90 -4.17
CA ASP A 922 1.07 30.97 -3.17
C ASP A 922 1.98 32.16 -3.58
N ASN A 923 2.46 32.17 -4.83
CA ASN A 923 3.35 33.15 -5.46
C ASN A 923 4.61 33.53 -4.62
N ASP A 924 5.11 32.62 -3.77
CA ASP A 924 6.28 32.86 -2.93
C ASP A 924 7.63 32.80 -3.70
N GLY A 925 7.60 32.20 -4.90
CA GLY A 925 8.74 31.97 -5.79
C GLY A 925 9.33 30.56 -5.76
N ILE A 926 8.74 29.62 -5.03
CA ILE A 926 9.12 28.20 -4.90
C ILE A 926 8.02 27.29 -5.47
N PRO A 927 8.18 26.78 -6.72
CA PRO A 927 7.13 26.02 -7.39
C PRO A 927 6.64 24.78 -6.61
N ASP A 928 5.32 24.53 -6.56
CA ASP A 928 4.59 23.56 -5.70
C ASP A 928 5.28 22.20 -5.51
N LYS A 929 5.88 21.70 -6.59
CA LYS A 929 6.56 20.40 -6.64
C LYS A 929 7.82 20.32 -5.77
N LYS A 930 8.27 21.46 -5.26
CA LYS A 930 9.40 21.62 -4.33
C LYS A 930 8.99 22.29 -3.03
N ASP A 931 7.81 22.88 -3.00
CA ASP A 931 7.32 23.61 -1.86
C ASP A 931 6.96 22.70 -0.68
N ASN A 932 7.14 23.21 0.54
CA ASN A 932 6.78 22.52 1.78
C ASN A 932 5.59 23.14 2.53
N CYS A 933 5.05 24.25 2.04
CA CYS A 933 3.81 24.89 2.48
C CYS A 933 2.87 25.44 1.39
N ARG A 934 3.14 25.23 0.09
CA ARG A 934 2.32 25.40 -1.14
C ARG A 934 1.22 26.48 -1.20
N LEU A 935 0.32 26.53 -0.22
CA LEU A 935 -0.81 27.45 -0.11
C LEU A 935 -0.56 28.59 0.89
N VAL A 936 0.62 28.64 1.53
CA VAL A 936 0.94 29.58 2.62
C VAL A 936 2.37 30.11 2.44
N PRO A 937 2.54 31.35 1.91
CA PRO A 937 3.82 31.84 1.42
C PRO A 937 4.97 31.74 2.43
N ASN A 938 6.02 30.98 2.11
CA ASN A 938 7.19 30.83 2.97
C ASN A 938 8.55 30.73 2.22
N PRO A 939 9.06 31.83 1.61
CA PRO A 939 10.22 31.78 0.71
C PRO A 939 11.55 31.31 1.32
N ASP A 940 11.62 31.16 2.65
CA ASP A 940 12.76 30.59 3.37
C ASP A 940 12.70 29.05 3.52
N GLN A 941 11.56 28.44 3.17
CA GLN A 941 11.26 27.01 3.18
C GLN A 941 11.62 26.34 4.51
N ARG A 942 11.48 27.08 5.62
CA ARG A 942 11.96 26.66 6.92
C ARG A 942 11.09 25.56 7.53
N SER A 943 11.73 24.45 7.93
CA SER A 943 11.10 23.35 8.70
C SER A 943 11.98 22.99 9.90
N SER A 944 11.49 23.24 11.12
CA SER A 944 12.19 22.97 12.39
C SER A 944 12.04 21.51 12.84
N SER A 945 10.95 20.84 12.46
CA SER A 945 10.69 19.41 12.66
C SER A 945 11.38 18.53 11.61
N GLY A 946 11.65 19.08 10.42
CA GLY A 946 12.27 18.37 9.30
C GLY A 946 11.36 17.34 8.64
N ASP A 947 10.04 17.43 8.82
CA ASP A 947 9.00 16.50 8.33
C ASP A 947 8.57 16.76 6.87
N ASN A 948 9.27 17.64 6.14
CA ASN A 948 8.90 18.18 4.81
C ASN A 948 7.56 18.95 4.78
N ARG A 949 7.12 19.44 5.93
CA ARG A 949 6.15 20.51 6.03
C ARG A 949 6.88 21.74 6.60
N GLY A 950 6.61 22.92 6.07
CA GLY A 950 7.18 24.15 6.61
C GLY A 950 6.61 24.47 7.98
N ASP A 951 7.32 25.33 8.72
CA ASP A 951 6.86 25.84 10.02
C ASP A 951 5.66 26.81 9.87
N ALA A 952 5.41 27.34 8.66
CA ALA A 952 4.36 28.33 8.35
C ALA A 952 2.96 27.69 8.34
N CYS A 953 2.73 26.74 7.45
CA CYS A 953 1.52 25.93 7.34
C CYS A 953 1.48 24.77 8.34
N LYS A 954 1.97 24.92 9.57
CA LYS A 954 2.13 23.77 10.48
C LYS A 954 0.82 23.39 11.17
N ASP A 955 0.26 22.25 10.74
CA ASP A 955 -0.97 21.62 11.25
C ASP A 955 -2.29 22.31 10.85
N ASP A 956 -2.18 23.29 9.95
CA ASP A 956 -3.18 24.05 9.20
C ASP A 956 -2.51 24.28 7.82
N PHE A 957 -3.03 23.73 6.72
CA PHE A 957 -2.26 23.58 5.45
C PHE A 957 -2.47 24.72 4.46
N ASP A 958 -3.65 25.32 4.49
CA ASP A 958 -4.18 26.38 3.64
C ASP A 958 -4.29 27.72 4.38
N GLY A 959 -4.15 27.74 5.70
CA GLY A 959 -4.00 28.96 6.49
C GLY A 959 -5.32 29.62 6.89
N ASP A 960 -6.45 28.90 6.83
CA ASP A 960 -7.77 29.42 7.19
C ASP A 960 -8.00 29.57 8.70
N GLY A 961 -7.10 28.99 9.52
CA GLY A 961 -7.15 28.99 10.97
C GLY A 961 -7.82 27.77 11.60
N ILE A 962 -8.26 26.78 10.80
CA ILE A 962 -8.89 25.53 11.22
C ILE A 962 -7.88 24.37 11.06
N PRO A 963 -7.58 23.60 12.13
CA PRO A 963 -6.55 22.56 12.04
C PRO A 963 -6.93 21.38 11.13
N ASP A 964 -5.95 20.78 10.42
CA ASP A 964 -6.13 19.70 9.40
C ASP A 964 -7.02 18.50 9.83
N ILE A 965 -7.23 18.33 11.13
CA ILE A 965 -7.94 17.19 11.74
C ILE A 965 -9.43 17.47 11.97
N GLU A 966 -9.78 18.74 12.16
CA GLU A 966 -11.15 19.25 12.36
C GLU A 966 -11.72 19.81 11.06
N ASP A 967 -10.84 20.28 10.17
CA ASP A 967 -11.16 20.77 8.84
C ASP A 967 -11.72 19.69 7.88
N ALA A 968 -12.76 20.07 7.14
CA ALA A 968 -13.40 19.31 6.08
C ALA A 968 -12.58 19.25 4.78
N CYS A 969 -11.85 20.30 4.42
CA CYS A 969 -11.08 20.42 3.19
C CYS A 969 -9.69 21.07 3.39
N PRO A 970 -8.69 20.36 4.00
CA PRO A 970 -7.34 20.87 4.37
C PRO A 970 -6.37 21.18 3.23
N ARG A 971 -6.89 21.75 2.15
CA ARG A 971 -6.26 22.20 0.90
C ARG A 971 -7.09 23.28 0.18
N ASN A 972 -7.98 23.96 0.87
CA ASN A 972 -8.83 25.00 0.33
C ASN A 972 -9.25 25.96 1.45
N ALA A 973 -8.60 27.12 1.52
CA ALA A 973 -8.83 28.14 2.55
C ALA A 973 -10.28 28.69 2.62
N ALA A 974 -11.13 28.38 1.63
CA ALA A 974 -12.53 28.77 1.61
C ALA A 974 -13.50 27.76 2.27
N ILE A 975 -13.05 26.56 2.69
CA ILE A 975 -13.95 25.47 3.13
C ILE A 975 -13.45 24.72 4.38
N GLY A 976 -13.51 25.35 5.55
CA GLY A 976 -13.12 24.69 6.81
C GLY A 976 -14.15 23.73 7.43
N ILE A 977 -15.46 23.98 7.28
CA ILE A 977 -16.54 23.19 7.92
C ILE A 977 -17.68 22.84 6.96
N THR A 978 -18.47 21.81 7.29
CA THR A 978 -19.75 21.56 6.60
C THR A 978 -20.78 22.60 7.02
N ASP A 979 -21.25 23.39 6.06
CA ASP A 979 -22.25 24.43 6.23
C ASP A 979 -23.19 24.47 5.01
N PHE A 980 -24.49 24.50 5.27
CA PHE A 980 -25.60 24.69 4.33
C PHE A 980 -26.58 25.78 4.82
N ARG A 981 -26.17 26.72 5.68
CA ARG A 981 -27.01 27.86 6.11
C ARG A 981 -27.39 28.77 4.94
N LYS A 982 -26.44 29.00 4.03
CA LYS A 982 -26.67 29.68 2.75
C LYS A 982 -26.77 28.63 1.65
N PHE A 983 -27.93 28.57 0.99
CA PHE A 983 -28.21 27.68 -0.14
C PHE A 983 -29.05 28.40 -1.19
N GLN A 984 -28.91 27.96 -2.45
CA GLN A 984 -29.75 28.37 -3.56
C GLN A 984 -30.96 27.43 -3.64
N GLU A 985 -32.17 27.99 -3.65
CA GLU A 985 -33.40 27.25 -3.94
C GLU A 985 -33.60 27.08 -5.45
N VAL A 986 -33.49 25.84 -5.94
CA VAL A 986 -33.64 25.52 -7.36
C VAL A 986 -35.00 24.87 -7.60
N ARG A 987 -35.84 25.51 -8.42
CA ARG A 987 -37.19 25.03 -8.75
C ARG A 987 -37.16 24.22 -10.04
N LEU A 988 -37.38 22.90 -9.94
CA LEU A 988 -37.26 21.97 -11.08
C LEU A 988 -38.54 21.85 -11.91
N ASP A 989 -39.69 22.30 -11.39
CA ASP A 989 -40.90 22.62 -12.19
C ASP A 989 -41.56 23.94 -11.74
N PRO A 990 -41.07 25.10 -12.21
CA PRO A 990 -41.63 26.41 -11.83
C PRO A 990 -43.05 26.68 -12.41
N LYS A 991 -43.69 25.68 -13.03
CA LYS A 991 -45.06 25.73 -13.56
C LYS A 991 -45.93 24.60 -12.98
N GLY A 992 -45.51 24.00 -11.87
CA GLY A 992 -46.06 22.81 -11.24
C GLY A 992 -47.55 22.87 -10.90
N SER A 993 -48.10 21.69 -10.57
CA SER A 993 -49.54 21.52 -10.33
C SER A 993 -49.96 21.71 -8.87
N THR A 994 -49.02 21.75 -7.92
CA THR A 994 -49.29 22.09 -6.52
C THR A 994 -48.95 23.55 -6.21
N GLN A 995 -47.93 24.14 -6.87
CA GLN A 995 -47.46 25.51 -6.66
C GLN A 995 -47.04 25.85 -5.22
N THR A 996 -46.68 24.83 -4.44
CA THR A 996 -46.06 25.00 -3.13
C THR A 996 -44.58 24.68 -3.29
N ASP A 997 -43.74 25.72 -3.23
CA ASP A 997 -42.28 25.55 -3.21
C ASP A 997 -41.84 24.85 -1.91
N PRO A 998 -40.72 24.10 -1.90
CA PRO A 998 -40.22 23.47 -0.69
C PRO A 998 -39.87 24.52 0.38
N ARG A 999 -40.31 24.32 1.62
CA ARG A 999 -39.80 25.07 2.78
C ARG A 999 -38.70 24.26 3.45
N TRP A 1000 -37.57 24.91 3.73
CA TRP A 1000 -36.39 24.33 4.36
C TRP A 1000 -36.10 25.04 5.68
N ASP A 1001 -36.19 24.31 6.78
CA ASP A 1001 -35.90 24.82 8.12
C ASP A 1001 -34.46 24.36 8.47
N VAL A 1002 -33.55 25.29 8.78
CA VAL A 1002 -32.10 25.03 9.00
C VAL A 1002 -31.76 24.89 10.49
N GLN A 1003 -31.09 23.81 10.85
CA GLN A 1003 -30.66 23.49 12.23
C GLN A 1003 -29.17 23.11 12.28
N ASN A 1004 -28.60 22.87 13.47
CA ASN A 1004 -27.20 22.48 13.65
C ASN A 1004 -26.18 23.37 12.90
N GLN A 1005 -26.48 24.67 12.83
CA GLN A 1005 -25.70 25.68 12.10
C GLN A 1005 -25.41 25.29 10.63
N GLY A 1006 -26.38 24.70 9.94
CA GLY A 1006 -26.25 24.29 8.53
C GLY A 1006 -25.77 22.86 8.32
N ARG A 1007 -25.69 22.04 9.37
CA ARG A 1007 -25.42 20.59 9.26
C ARG A 1007 -26.69 19.75 9.37
N GLU A 1008 -27.84 20.39 9.50
CA GLU A 1008 -29.14 19.75 9.49
C GLU A 1008 -30.14 20.63 8.77
N LEU A 1009 -30.91 20.04 7.86
CA LEU A 1009 -32.01 20.72 7.18
C LEU A 1009 -33.24 19.83 7.22
N VAL A 1010 -34.38 20.41 7.58
CA VAL A 1010 -35.67 19.72 7.61
C VAL A 1010 -36.57 20.31 6.53
N GLN A 1011 -37.10 19.45 5.68
CA GLN A 1011 -38.09 19.80 4.69
C GLN A 1011 -39.47 19.40 5.20
N VAL A 1012 -40.42 20.32 5.18
CA VAL A 1012 -41.59 20.31 6.09
C VAL A 1012 -42.94 20.44 5.40
N VAL A 1013 -42.98 20.52 4.06
CA VAL A 1013 -44.22 20.68 3.29
C VAL A 1013 -44.21 19.81 2.03
N ASN A 1014 -45.32 19.14 1.70
CA ASN A 1014 -45.41 18.42 0.44
C ASN A 1014 -45.35 19.43 -0.73
N SER A 1015 -44.27 19.38 -1.50
CA SER A 1015 -43.87 20.41 -2.46
C SER A 1015 -43.63 19.89 -3.88
N ASP A 1016 -43.67 20.82 -4.84
CA ASP A 1016 -43.13 20.62 -6.19
C ASP A 1016 -41.62 20.23 -6.13
N PRO A 1017 -41.05 19.60 -7.18
CA PRO A 1017 -39.66 19.14 -7.15
C PRO A 1017 -38.68 20.31 -7.02
N GLY A 1018 -37.81 20.26 -6.01
CA GLY A 1018 -36.85 21.32 -5.75
C GLY A 1018 -35.60 20.86 -5.03
N LEU A 1019 -34.60 21.74 -5.03
CA LEU A 1019 -33.30 21.53 -4.40
C LEU A 1019 -32.97 22.68 -3.45
N ALA A 1020 -32.30 22.37 -2.35
CA ALA A 1020 -31.48 23.31 -1.59
C ALA A 1020 -30.01 23.02 -1.92
N VAL A 1021 -29.38 23.85 -2.76
CA VAL A 1021 -27.99 23.64 -3.23
C VAL A 1021 -27.05 24.59 -2.48
N GLY A 1022 -26.14 24.05 -1.67
CA GLY A 1022 -25.11 24.84 -1.00
C GLY A 1022 -24.18 25.50 -2.01
N PHE A 1023 -23.69 26.70 -1.72
CA PHE A 1023 -22.80 27.44 -2.66
C PHE A 1023 -21.43 26.79 -2.82
N THR A 1024 -20.96 26.05 -1.82
CA THR A 1024 -19.68 25.35 -1.82
C THR A 1024 -19.53 24.35 -2.97
N GLN A 1025 -18.44 24.49 -3.73
CA GLN A 1025 -18.11 23.66 -4.90
C GLN A 1025 -17.05 22.61 -4.56
N PHE A 1026 -17.07 21.48 -5.27
CA PHE A 1026 -16.19 20.34 -4.99
C PHE A 1026 -15.71 19.62 -6.27
N GLU A 1027 -14.50 19.09 -6.22
CA GLU A 1027 -14.00 18.07 -7.15
C GLU A 1027 -14.23 16.66 -6.54
N SER A 1028 -13.22 16.11 -5.86
CA SER A 1028 -13.29 14.80 -5.21
C SER A 1028 -13.82 14.96 -3.79
N LEU A 1029 -14.92 14.29 -3.48
CA LEU A 1029 -15.62 14.46 -2.21
C LEU A 1029 -16.11 13.11 -1.64
N ASP A 1030 -16.01 12.99 -0.32
CA ASP A 1030 -16.84 12.08 0.47
C ASP A 1030 -18.01 12.91 1.02
N PHE A 1031 -19.26 12.52 0.81
CA PHE A 1031 -20.43 13.19 1.40
C PHE A 1031 -21.33 12.19 2.11
N SER A 1032 -21.74 12.50 3.34
CA SER A 1032 -22.60 11.66 4.15
C SER A 1032 -23.60 12.48 4.93
N GLY A 1033 -24.72 11.86 5.26
CA GLY A 1033 -25.77 12.44 6.05
C GLY A 1033 -26.80 11.38 6.43
N THR A 1034 -27.65 11.75 7.35
CA THR A 1034 -28.73 10.92 7.88
C THR A 1034 -30.05 11.32 7.23
N PHE A 1035 -30.74 10.32 6.72
CA PHE A 1035 -32.04 10.42 6.08
C PHE A 1035 -33.10 9.80 6.99
N PHE A 1036 -34.11 10.59 7.34
CA PHE A 1036 -35.23 10.17 8.17
C PHE A 1036 -36.51 10.87 7.68
N VAL A 1037 -37.64 10.16 7.73
CA VAL A 1037 -38.96 10.73 7.38
C VAL A 1037 -39.85 10.64 8.61
N ASN A 1038 -40.19 11.80 9.18
CA ASN A 1038 -40.89 11.94 10.45
C ASN A 1038 -42.43 11.98 10.27
N THR A 1039 -42.95 11.12 9.40
CA THR A 1039 -44.40 11.03 9.11
C THR A 1039 -44.78 9.66 8.55
N GLU A 1040 -46.06 9.29 8.68
CA GLU A 1040 -46.70 8.17 7.95
C GLU A 1040 -47.40 8.67 6.66
N LEU A 1041 -47.24 9.95 6.31
CA LEU A 1041 -47.89 10.60 5.17
C LEU A 1041 -46.99 10.59 3.93
N ASP A 1042 -47.63 10.37 2.79
CA ASP A 1042 -47.04 10.18 1.45
C ASP A 1042 -46.05 9.00 1.33
N ASP A 1043 -45.64 8.70 0.09
CA ASP A 1043 -44.78 7.56 -0.25
C ASP A 1043 -43.65 7.90 -1.22
N ASP A 1044 -43.28 9.18 -1.25
CA ASP A 1044 -42.68 9.92 -2.37
C ASP A 1044 -41.15 10.07 -2.29
N TYR A 1045 -40.60 10.99 -3.08
CA TYR A 1045 -39.17 11.07 -3.37
C TYR A 1045 -38.44 12.07 -2.47
N ALA A 1046 -37.33 11.63 -1.90
CA ALA A 1046 -36.35 12.50 -1.27
C ALA A 1046 -34.92 11.96 -1.46
N GLY A 1047 -33.91 12.79 -1.20
CA GLY A 1047 -32.50 12.45 -1.31
C GLY A 1047 -31.61 13.67 -1.47
N PHE A 1048 -30.58 13.58 -2.29
CA PHE A 1048 -29.57 14.63 -2.43
C PHE A 1048 -28.94 14.65 -3.83
N VAL A 1049 -28.33 15.78 -4.19
CA VAL A 1049 -27.63 16.00 -5.45
C VAL A 1049 -26.14 16.26 -5.20
N PHE A 1050 -25.32 15.94 -6.20
CA PHE A 1050 -23.89 16.19 -6.18
C PHE A 1050 -23.37 16.47 -7.58
N GLY A 1051 -22.25 17.19 -7.68
CA GLY A 1051 -21.75 17.68 -8.96
C GLY A 1051 -22.80 18.52 -9.68
N TYR A 1052 -23.50 19.37 -8.92
CA TYR A 1052 -24.48 20.30 -9.46
C TYR A 1052 -23.74 21.48 -10.09
N GLN A 1053 -24.03 21.72 -11.37
CA GLN A 1053 -23.51 22.85 -12.14
C GLN A 1053 -24.68 23.78 -12.43
N SER A 1054 -25.70 23.24 -13.10
CA SER A 1054 -27.00 23.89 -13.32
C SER A 1054 -28.16 22.90 -13.08
N SER A 1055 -29.39 23.39 -13.04
CA SER A 1055 -30.64 22.61 -13.02
C SER A 1055 -30.82 21.70 -14.25
N SER A 1056 -29.99 21.87 -15.28
CA SER A 1056 -29.89 20.95 -16.41
C SER A 1056 -28.78 19.90 -16.24
N HIS A 1057 -27.82 20.12 -15.34
CA HIS A 1057 -26.54 19.44 -15.25
C HIS A 1057 -26.17 19.09 -13.79
N PHE A 1058 -26.62 17.91 -13.31
CA PHE A 1058 -26.27 17.40 -11.97
C PHE A 1058 -26.40 15.88 -11.87
N TYR A 1059 -25.79 15.27 -10.85
CA TYR A 1059 -26.13 13.91 -10.42
C TYR A 1059 -27.16 13.95 -9.29
N ALA A 1060 -28.15 13.06 -9.34
CA ALA A 1060 -29.24 12.96 -8.37
C ALA A 1060 -29.29 11.59 -7.72
N ILE A 1061 -29.30 11.55 -6.40
CA ILE A 1061 -29.54 10.36 -5.59
C ILE A 1061 -30.90 10.53 -4.94
N MET A 1062 -31.85 9.69 -5.32
CA MET A 1062 -33.25 9.82 -4.93
C MET A 1062 -33.83 8.49 -4.50
N TRP A 1063 -34.71 8.50 -3.50
CA TRP A 1063 -35.28 7.31 -2.89
C TRP A 1063 -36.77 7.48 -2.66
N LYS A 1064 -37.56 6.53 -3.18
CA LYS A 1064 -39.02 6.48 -3.03
C LYS A 1064 -39.46 5.29 -2.18
N GLN A 1065 -40.51 5.47 -1.37
CA GLN A 1065 -41.04 4.41 -0.50
C GLN A 1065 -41.79 3.33 -1.28
N GLN A 1066 -42.76 3.72 -2.10
CA GLN A 1066 -43.64 2.80 -2.83
C GLN A 1066 -43.60 3.07 -4.34
N THR A 1067 -43.97 2.07 -5.16
CA THR A 1067 -43.93 2.21 -6.61
C THR A 1067 -45.19 2.93 -7.10
N GLN A 1068 -45.04 4.13 -7.67
CA GLN A 1068 -46.14 4.99 -8.08
C GLN A 1068 -45.89 5.56 -9.49
N THR A 1069 -46.95 5.62 -10.32
CA THR A 1069 -46.89 6.32 -11.61
C THR A 1069 -47.32 7.75 -11.40
N TYR A 1070 -46.53 8.72 -11.88
CA TYR A 1070 -46.82 10.13 -11.72
C TYR A 1070 -48.20 10.48 -12.29
N TRP A 1071 -48.93 11.34 -11.58
CA TRP A 1071 -50.32 11.67 -11.95
C TRP A 1071 -50.43 12.44 -13.27
N GLU A 1072 -49.41 13.22 -13.63
CA GLU A 1072 -49.35 13.89 -14.92
C GLU A 1072 -48.77 12.99 -16.02
N ASN A 1073 -49.66 12.52 -16.91
CA ASN A 1073 -49.32 11.71 -18.07
C ASN A 1073 -48.63 12.49 -19.22
N LYS A 1074 -48.26 13.76 -18.97
CA LYS A 1074 -47.59 14.67 -19.91
C LYS A 1074 -46.34 15.24 -19.26
N PRO A 1075 -45.27 15.48 -20.05
CA PRO A 1075 -45.16 15.22 -21.49
C PRO A 1075 -44.96 13.73 -21.82
N THR A 1076 -44.52 12.94 -20.83
CA THR A 1076 -44.31 11.49 -20.90
C THR A 1076 -44.94 10.80 -19.68
N VAL A 1077 -45.34 9.53 -19.79
CA VAL A 1077 -45.81 8.75 -18.63
C VAL A 1077 -44.60 8.32 -17.81
N ALA A 1078 -44.53 8.76 -16.55
CA ALA A 1078 -43.40 8.50 -15.66
C ALA A 1078 -43.74 7.43 -14.60
N HIS A 1079 -43.03 6.31 -14.62
CA HIS A 1079 -43.17 5.25 -13.61
C HIS A 1079 -42.00 5.35 -12.62
N GLY A 1080 -42.29 5.73 -11.38
CA GLY A 1080 -41.32 5.81 -10.28
C GLY A 1080 -41.39 4.56 -9.41
N TYR A 1081 -40.30 3.82 -9.32
CA TYR A 1081 -40.18 2.61 -8.53
C TYR A 1081 -39.62 2.90 -7.15
N ALA A 1082 -40.00 2.07 -6.17
CA ALA A 1082 -39.45 2.13 -4.82
C ALA A 1082 -37.98 1.72 -4.80
N GLY A 1083 -37.19 2.24 -3.85
CA GLY A 1083 -35.76 1.93 -3.76
C GLY A 1083 -34.85 3.00 -4.37
N LEU A 1084 -33.61 2.99 -3.88
CA LEU A 1084 -32.61 4.01 -4.17
C LEU A 1084 -32.27 4.04 -5.66
N GLN A 1085 -32.12 5.25 -6.21
CA GLN A 1085 -31.82 5.50 -7.62
C GLN A 1085 -30.69 6.53 -7.71
N ILE A 1086 -29.71 6.23 -8.55
CA ILE A 1086 -28.61 7.14 -8.88
C ILE A 1086 -28.80 7.52 -10.34
N LYS A 1087 -29.01 8.80 -10.61
CA LYS A 1087 -29.30 9.34 -11.94
C LYS A 1087 -28.29 10.43 -12.29
N VAL A 1088 -28.05 10.61 -13.58
CA VAL A 1088 -27.40 11.79 -14.12
C VAL A 1088 -28.44 12.56 -14.93
N VAL A 1089 -28.61 13.83 -14.59
CA VAL A 1089 -29.48 14.79 -15.27
C VAL A 1089 -28.62 15.49 -16.31
N ASN A 1090 -29.05 15.46 -17.57
CA ASN A 1090 -28.45 16.18 -18.69
C ASN A 1090 -29.62 16.63 -19.57
N SER A 1091 -30.24 17.75 -19.18
CA SER A 1091 -31.50 18.21 -19.75
C SER A 1091 -31.30 19.09 -20.97
N SER A 1092 -31.94 18.70 -22.07
CA SER A 1092 -32.03 19.53 -23.29
C SER A 1092 -33.16 20.56 -23.24
N THR A 1093 -33.89 20.68 -22.13
CA THR A 1093 -35.00 21.64 -21.95
C THR A 1093 -34.91 22.49 -20.69
N GLY A 1094 -33.98 22.21 -19.77
CA GLY A 1094 -34.00 22.75 -18.41
C GLY A 1094 -35.23 22.37 -17.61
N SER A 1095 -35.46 23.12 -16.53
CA SER A 1095 -36.57 22.97 -15.57
C SER A 1095 -37.96 23.07 -16.21
N GLY A 1096 -38.89 22.24 -15.72
CA GLY A 1096 -40.27 22.16 -16.18
C GLY A 1096 -40.77 20.73 -16.40
N GLU A 1097 -41.95 20.62 -17.04
CA GLU A 1097 -42.70 19.36 -17.18
C GLU A 1097 -41.89 18.18 -17.76
N HIS A 1098 -40.92 18.44 -18.66
CA HIS A 1098 -40.06 17.42 -19.25
C HIS A 1098 -39.06 16.82 -18.25
N LEU A 1099 -38.34 17.68 -17.53
CA LEU A 1099 -37.35 17.27 -16.55
C LEU A 1099 -38.02 16.62 -15.33
N ARG A 1100 -39.10 17.21 -14.82
CA ARG A 1100 -39.93 16.66 -13.75
C ARG A 1100 -40.34 15.22 -13.99
N ASN A 1101 -40.96 14.93 -15.14
CA ASN A 1101 -41.42 13.58 -15.46
C ASN A 1101 -40.23 12.61 -15.67
N ALA A 1102 -39.10 13.10 -16.19
CA ALA A 1102 -37.87 12.32 -16.31
C ALA A 1102 -37.23 11.98 -14.95
N LEU A 1103 -37.25 12.92 -13.99
CA LEU A 1103 -36.77 12.74 -12.62
C LEU A 1103 -37.63 11.71 -11.87
N TRP A 1104 -38.96 11.78 -12.00
CA TRP A 1104 -39.84 10.78 -11.40
C TRP A 1104 -39.66 9.38 -12.01
N HIS A 1105 -39.37 9.29 -13.31
CA HIS A 1105 -39.27 8.00 -13.98
C HIS A 1105 -38.01 7.22 -13.59
N THR A 1106 -38.17 5.99 -13.10
CA THR A 1106 -37.06 5.04 -12.97
C THR A 1106 -36.71 4.43 -14.33
N GLY A 1107 -35.59 4.86 -14.89
CA GLY A 1107 -35.14 4.49 -16.24
C GLY A 1107 -34.47 5.65 -16.96
N ASP A 1108 -34.28 5.51 -18.27
CA ASP A 1108 -33.68 6.54 -19.11
C ASP A 1108 -34.77 7.32 -19.85
N THR A 1109 -34.73 8.64 -19.75
CA THR A 1109 -35.55 9.55 -20.56
C THR A 1109 -34.61 10.32 -21.50
N PRO A 1110 -34.62 10.02 -22.83
CA PRO A 1110 -33.66 10.59 -23.77
C PRO A 1110 -33.65 12.12 -23.78
N GLY A 1111 -32.45 12.71 -23.66
CA GLY A 1111 -32.24 14.16 -23.62
C GLY A 1111 -32.73 14.84 -22.34
N GLN A 1112 -32.89 14.08 -21.25
CA GLN A 1112 -33.34 14.58 -19.94
C GLN A 1112 -32.53 13.94 -18.80
N VAL A 1113 -32.70 12.64 -18.58
CA VAL A 1113 -32.17 11.92 -17.40
C VAL A 1113 -31.77 10.51 -17.80
N ARG A 1114 -30.61 10.04 -17.32
CA ARG A 1114 -30.16 8.64 -17.44
C ARG A 1114 -30.01 8.04 -16.05
N THR A 1115 -30.58 6.87 -15.81
CA THR A 1115 -30.43 6.15 -14.55
C THR A 1115 -29.13 5.34 -14.58
N LEU A 1116 -28.14 5.75 -13.79
CA LEU A 1116 -26.85 5.06 -13.68
C LEU A 1116 -26.98 3.73 -12.94
N TRP A 1117 -27.81 3.71 -11.90
CA TRP A 1117 -28.05 2.54 -11.06
C TRP A 1117 -29.37 2.66 -10.31
N HIS A 1118 -29.97 1.51 -9.99
CA HIS A 1118 -31.16 1.41 -9.17
C HIS A 1118 -31.05 0.17 -8.27
N ASP A 1119 -31.51 0.28 -7.03
CA ASP A 1119 -31.52 -0.81 -6.05
C ASP A 1119 -32.26 -2.05 -6.59
N PRO A 1120 -31.57 -3.17 -6.88
CA PRO A 1120 -32.19 -4.36 -7.45
C PRO A 1120 -33.09 -5.11 -6.46
N GLU A 1121 -33.04 -4.75 -5.18
CA GLU A 1121 -33.94 -5.24 -4.14
C GLU A 1121 -35.29 -4.48 -4.13
N VAL A 1122 -35.35 -3.29 -4.76
CA VAL A 1122 -36.52 -2.38 -4.82
C VAL A 1122 -36.99 -2.01 -3.41
N SER A 1123 -36.04 -1.77 -2.50
CA SER A 1123 -36.29 -1.54 -1.07
C SER A 1123 -36.59 -0.07 -0.81
N GLY A 1124 -37.86 0.29 -0.70
CA GLY A 1124 -38.26 1.61 -0.20
C GLY A 1124 -37.73 1.91 1.19
N TRP A 1125 -37.66 3.19 1.53
CA TRP A 1125 -37.48 3.64 2.92
C TRP A 1125 -38.69 3.24 3.78
N LYS A 1126 -38.65 3.57 5.07
CA LYS A 1126 -39.73 3.29 6.04
C LYS A 1126 -39.95 4.53 6.89
N ASP A 1127 -41.19 4.72 7.30
CA ASP A 1127 -41.63 5.73 8.27
C ASP A 1127 -40.79 5.62 9.55
N PHE A 1128 -40.44 6.76 10.15
CA PHE A 1128 -39.71 6.88 11.42
C PHE A 1128 -38.47 5.97 11.53
N THR A 1129 -37.72 5.82 10.44
CA THR A 1129 -36.54 4.95 10.37
C THR A 1129 -35.33 5.73 9.89
N ALA A 1130 -34.26 5.69 10.69
CA ALA A 1130 -33.01 6.32 10.36
C ALA A 1130 -32.17 5.52 9.37
N TYR A 1131 -31.68 6.22 8.35
CA TYR A 1131 -30.75 5.72 7.36
C TYR A 1131 -29.55 6.64 7.24
N ARG A 1132 -28.37 6.10 6.95
CA ARG A 1132 -27.16 6.91 6.66
C ARG A 1132 -26.70 6.66 5.24
N TRP A 1133 -26.54 7.71 4.44
CA TRP A 1133 -25.86 7.62 3.16
C TRP A 1133 -24.38 7.92 3.28
N HIS A 1134 -23.58 7.29 2.42
CA HIS A 1134 -22.19 7.64 2.16
C HIS A 1134 -21.97 7.63 0.64
N LEU A 1135 -21.80 8.82 0.06
CA LEU A 1135 -21.33 9.05 -1.30
C LEU A 1135 -19.80 9.16 -1.29
N LEU A 1136 -19.17 8.51 -2.27
CA LEU A 1136 -17.77 8.69 -2.65
C LEU A 1136 -17.77 9.13 -4.13
N HIS A 1137 -17.28 10.32 -4.44
CA HIS A 1137 -17.20 10.83 -5.81
C HIS A 1137 -15.77 11.28 -6.15
N LYS A 1138 -15.21 10.79 -7.28
CA LYS A 1138 -13.91 11.20 -7.82
C LYS A 1138 -14.02 11.50 -9.32
N PRO A 1139 -14.41 12.73 -9.71
CA PRO A 1139 -14.74 13.07 -11.09
C PRO A 1139 -13.59 12.82 -12.07
N ARG A 1140 -12.33 13.08 -11.68
CA ARG A 1140 -11.12 12.81 -12.50
C ARG A 1140 -11.05 11.38 -13.06
N THR A 1141 -11.56 10.40 -12.31
CA THR A 1141 -11.71 9.01 -12.80
C THR A 1141 -13.12 8.67 -13.27
N GLY A 1142 -14.10 9.46 -12.84
CA GLY A 1142 -15.54 9.22 -12.94
C GLY A 1142 -16.11 8.30 -11.87
N TYR A 1143 -15.36 8.01 -10.81
CA TYR A 1143 -15.78 7.04 -9.80
C TYR A 1143 -16.92 7.61 -8.95
N ILE A 1144 -18.04 6.90 -8.91
CA ILE A 1144 -19.18 7.18 -8.03
C ILE A 1144 -19.48 5.91 -7.24
N ARG A 1145 -19.69 6.03 -5.93
CA ARG A 1145 -20.25 4.94 -5.13
C ARG A 1145 -21.14 5.47 -4.02
N VAL A 1146 -22.28 4.84 -3.82
CA VAL A 1146 -23.25 5.17 -2.78
C VAL A 1146 -23.50 3.94 -1.93
N VAL A 1147 -23.34 4.07 -0.62
CA VAL A 1147 -23.68 3.04 0.36
C VAL A 1147 -24.75 3.60 1.27
N MET A 1148 -25.87 2.87 1.41
CA MET A 1148 -26.96 3.23 2.30
C MET A 1148 -27.04 2.24 3.46
N TYR A 1149 -27.11 2.75 4.69
CA TYR A 1149 -27.21 1.97 5.91
C TYR A 1149 -28.60 2.11 6.52
N GLU A 1150 -29.18 1.01 7.03
CA GLU A 1150 -30.31 0.99 7.94
C GLU A 1150 -29.76 0.74 9.35
N GLY A 1151 -29.72 1.79 10.18
CA GLY A 1151 -28.95 1.78 11.43
C GLY A 1151 -27.50 1.32 11.21
N LYS A 1152 -27.11 0.24 11.87
CA LYS A 1152 -25.74 -0.35 11.84
C LYS A 1152 -25.45 -1.23 10.62
N ARG A 1153 -26.39 -1.44 9.70
CA ARG A 1153 -26.30 -2.45 8.63
C ARG A 1153 -26.41 -1.82 7.25
N ILE A 1154 -25.51 -2.17 6.34
CA ILE A 1154 -25.66 -1.83 4.92
C ILE A 1154 -26.96 -2.45 4.40
N LEU A 1155 -27.86 -1.58 3.91
CA LEU A 1155 -29.11 -1.93 3.24
C LEU A 1155 -28.83 -2.23 1.76
N THR A 1156 -28.18 -1.28 1.08
CA THR A 1156 -27.78 -1.39 -0.33
C THR A 1156 -26.46 -0.66 -0.58
N ASP A 1157 -25.72 -1.10 -1.60
CA ASP A 1157 -24.41 -0.60 -2.01
C ASP A 1157 -24.39 -0.63 -3.53
N SER A 1158 -24.18 0.51 -4.17
CA SER A 1158 -24.16 0.61 -5.63
C SER A 1158 -23.01 -0.19 -6.26
N GLY A 1159 -21.97 -0.48 -5.48
CA GLY A 1159 -20.67 -0.82 -6.02
C GLY A 1159 -20.03 0.37 -6.75
N PRO A 1160 -18.90 0.15 -7.44
CA PRO A 1160 -18.26 1.18 -8.24
C PRO A 1160 -19.05 1.46 -9.52
N ILE A 1161 -19.60 2.67 -9.64
CA ILE A 1161 -20.14 3.24 -10.86
C ILE A 1161 -19.05 4.11 -11.50
N TYR A 1162 -19.02 4.18 -12.83
CA TYR A 1162 -18.12 5.06 -13.57
C TYR A 1162 -18.91 5.96 -14.53
N ASP A 1163 -18.93 7.26 -14.24
CA ASP A 1163 -19.53 8.28 -15.09
C ASP A 1163 -18.69 9.57 -15.08
N ARG A 1164 -18.56 10.24 -16.23
CA ARG A 1164 -17.75 11.45 -16.42
C ARG A 1164 -18.53 12.51 -17.18
N THR A 1165 -19.83 12.63 -16.88
CA THR A 1165 -20.64 13.68 -17.49
C THR A 1165 -20.21 15.04 -16.93
N TYR A 1166 -20.04 15.13 -15.61
CA TYR A 1166 -19.58 16.33 -14.87
C TYR A 1166 -18.29 16.04 -14.10
N ALA A 1167 -17.37 17.00 -14.09
CA ALA A 1167 -16.03 16.92 -13.51
C ALA A 1167 -15.92 17.57 -12.11
N GLY A 1168 -17.03 18.03 -11.54
CA GLY A 1168 -17.13 18.59 -10.20
C GLY A 1168 -18.50 19.23 -10.01
N GLY A 1169 -18.60 20.18 -9.07
CA GLY A 1169 -19.77 21.02 -8.85
C GLY A 1169 -20.23 21.04 -7.39
N ARG A 1170 -21.41 21.61 -7.16
CA ARG A 1170 -22.00 21.84 -5.84
C ARG A 1170 -22.71 20.60 -5.25
N LEU A 1171 -22.98 20.64 -3.95
CA LEU A 1171 -23.80 19.67 -3.22
C LEU A 1171 -25.17 20.28 -2.88
N GLY A 1172 -26.19 19.44 -2.77
CA GLY A 1172 -27.51 19.91 -2.34
C GLY A 1172 -28.44 18.80 -1.89
N LEU A 1173 -29.56 19.17 -1.28
CA LEU A 1173 -30.63 18.27 -0.86
C LEU A 1173 -31.77 18.29 -1.88
N PHE A 1174 -32.53 17.21 -1.98
CA PHE A 1174 -33.59 17.03 -2.98
C PHE A 1174 -34.87 16.48 -2.35
N VAL A 1175 -36.00 17.11 -2.68
CA VAL A 1175 -37.34 16.58 -2.42
C VAL A 1175 -38.21 16.67 -3.67
N PHE A 1176 -39.17 15.75 -3.75
CA PHE A 1176 -40.24 15.79 -4.75
C PHE A 1176 -41.46 15.07 -4.18
N SER A 1177 -42.48 15.86 -3.80
CA SER A 1177 -43.78 15.39 -3.28
C SER A 1177 -43.75 14.67 -1.91
N GLN A 1178 -42.69 14.84 -1.12
CA GLN A 1178 -42.59 14.27 0.23
C GLN A 1178 -42.39 15.37 1.27
N GLU A 1179 -43.09 15.27 2.40
CA GLU A 1179 -42.98 16.17 3.56
C GLU A 1179 -42.29 15.51 4.77
N MET A 1180 -41.89 16.33 5.75
CA MET A 1180 -41.25 15.94 7.02
C MET A 1180 -39.99 15.10 6.83
N VAL A 1181 -39.13 15.52 5.91
CA VAL A 1181 -37.85 14.88 5.58
C VAL A 1181 -36.71 15.55 6.31
N TYR A 1182 -36.01 14.80 7.15
CA TYR A 1182 -34.86 15.25 7.92
C TYR A 1182 -33.57 14.81 7.19
N PHE A 1183 -32.71 15.78 6.93
CA PHE A 1183 -31.37 15.62 6.39
C PHE A 1183 -30.36 16.02 7.47
N SER A 1184 -30.07 15.07 8.37
CA SER A 1184 -29.37 15.27 9.65
C SER A 1184 -27.88 14.94 9.58
N ASP A 1185 -27.06 15.53 10.46
CA ASP A 1185 -25.61 15.31 10.61
C ASP A 1185 -24.85 15.27 9.27
N LEU A 1186 -25.13 16.27 8.43
CA LEU A 1186 -24.51 16.46 7.12
C LEU A 1186 -23.01 16.69 7.28
N LYS A 1187 -22.21 15.92 6.54
CA LYS A 1187 -20.75 15.95 6.55
C LYS A 1187 -20.21 15.75 5.14
N TYR A 1188 -19.52 16.75 4.60
CA TYR A 1188 -18.64 16.61 3.43
C TYR A 1188 -17.16 16.66 3.85
N GLU A 1189 -16.30 15.91 3.16
CA GLU A 1189 -14.83 16.02 3.27
C GLU A 1189 -14.20 16.00 1.86
N CYS A 1190 -13.23 16.88 1.59
CA CYS A 1190 -12.47 16.86 0.32
C CYS A 1190 -11.49 15.69 0.27
N ARG A 1191 -11.37 15.05 -0.91
CA ARG A 1191 -10.65 13.78 -1.11
C ARG A 1191 -9.82 13.71 -2.39
N ASP A 1192 -9.06 14.77 -2.66
CA ASP A 1192 -8.23 14.93 -3.87
C ASP A 1192 -6.92 14.10 -3.83
N HIS A 1193 -7.04 12.81 -3.47
CA HIS A 1193 -5.97 11.83 -3.24
C HIS A 1193 -6.18 10.50 -3.96
#